data_AF-A0A837HF87-F1
#
_entry.id   AF-A0A837HF87-F1
#
_cell.length_a   1.000
_cell.length_b   1.000
_cell.length_c   1.000
_cell.angle_alpha   90.00
_cell.angle_beta   90.00
_cell.angle_gamma   90.00
#
_symmetry.space_group_name_H-M   'P 1'
#
loop_
_entity.id
_entity.type
_entity.pdbx_description
1 polymer ?
#
loop_
_entity_poly.entity_id
_entity_poly.type
_entity_poly.pdbx_seq_one_letter_code
_entity_poly.pdbx_strand_id
1 'polypeptide(L)'
;MKNLSKVVIFLFVSLSLSILYTLFSMHVFAQVPDPIIPCADTEDPEFNSLRPYQASPCGNAPQSKFCGNKIIITETETRHKSDPDINVACPEMLDLNSTAEGPWENGSVNDPKDYWIDLSEVELPILGNTEDVQNSQNPNDQLNDAQKMNEYVSWYLNGVINRAEYGESKNTATELVNFSGPINKLMPSMILEAQRIESIENAAAEIGQPMGSPNPELNSGPSNHNQIVVCGQEQFLNILGQTIPNECYQGNNSSAKNEVYRLKDWGGDLSWFLNITNAVGTDVWNKRSPPLPWSNMKGKPFENDILYHKAYNEWKGKSCAILPIVGLVCIDNPFIANKWADLYPYIPLSNTADKQYKMPIYIVTVQGTGSVVVPKESIIREQLEYGEPILFYPHAYEVRELSEFLNKTYSPSGSSATSVDPKLSEINSYNKRDPEQCRTIEVRANAGDDLFPINERINGKGDIGVGVYFKVNELPRVSCDYNPISQEWKGTFYGEVSIEIHTDPVQIPNADQIWQNTVSGASSTVKRIFPKIEKGSPIECLADIPTVSKAVYKPVEGTDKIGVKSLTNPEEKYDPLNAKLYFPHLGSVYEYFLKGIQTALRPKGYGDPIPNGLLCRTDEEEEEDMCPVVPDSEVSEKFLGDYKLNYLDLADRWTTSCSGPDNNLAEECYNYVVSESQKANVNPAFSLTMWLEESDASNYCAGFIKDFGIVNSEVPTENIVEQLKRFLSMAKGKYCTDTSGFIEPMHNWLSRFQAEPAIQSLCDPSDSCGIGYTYGSSSSYASGKECVKYGETKTFIGILTVWKWVNDTVLGNCASIDGQKFVIQWPTDMSCP
;
A
#
# COMPACT_ATOMS: atom_id res chain seq x y z
N MET A 1 -68.73 10.46 14.09
CA MET A 1 -68.41 9.02 13.98
C MET A 1 -68.26 8.47 12.54
N LYS A 2 -68.44 9.25 11.45
CA LYS A 2 -68.24 8.74 10.06
C LYS A 2 -66.78 8.78 9.54
N ASN A 3 -65.87 9.48 10.21
CA ASN A 3 -64.47 9.61 9.77
C ASN A 3 -63.47 8.71 10.54
N LEU A 4 -63.90 8.10 11.66
CA LEU A 4 -63.02 7.27 12.49
C LEU A 4 -62.58 5.99 11.75
N SER A 5 -63.46 5.44 10.91
CA SER A 5 -63.16 4.25 10.09
C SER A 5 -62.06 4.50 9.05
N LYS A 6 -62.00 5.68 8.44
CA LYS A 6 -61.01 5.97 7.39
C LYS A 6 -59.60 6.18 7.95
N VAL A 7 -59.49 6.81 9.13
CA VAL A 7 -58.21 7.04 9.80
C VAL A 7 -57.63 5.73 10.35
N VAL A 8 -58.48 4.86 10.89
CA VAL A 8 -58.04 3.53 11.37
C VAL A 8 -57.58 2.66 10.21
N ILE A 9 -58.28 2.66 9.07
CA ILE A 9 -57.85 1.93 7.87
C ILE A 9 -56.52 2.48 7.33
N PHE A 10 -56.36 3.80 7.28
CA PHE A 10 -55.11 4.40 6.81
C PHE A 10 -53.91 4.07 7.72
N LEU A 11 -54.10 4.14 9.04
CA LEU A 11 -53.07 3.75 10.01
C LEU A 11 -52.75 2.25 9.93
N PHE A 12 -53.75 1.39 9.73
CA PHE A 12 -53.53 -0.04 9.57
C PHE A 12 -52.77 -0.36 8.28
N VAL A 13 -53.10 0.31 7.17
CA VAL A 13 -52.39 0.16 5.89
C VAL A 13 -50.97 0.71 5.98
N SER A 14 -50.76 1.87 6.61
CA SER A 14 -49.43 2.45 6.82
C SER A 14 -48.55 1.59 7.72
N LEU A 15 -49.11 1.02 8.80
CA LEU A 15 -48.39 0.13 9.70
C LEU A 15 -48.09 -1.20 9.01
N SER A 16 -49.02 -1.73 8.22
CA SER A 16 -48.82 -2.95 7.43
C SER A 16 -47.74 -2.76 6.36
N LEU A 17 -47.72 -1.61 5.67
CA LEU A 17 -46.67 -1.25 4.72
C LEU A 17 -45.32 -1.03 5.40
N SER A 18 -45.29 -0.41 6.58
CA SER A 18 -44.06 -0.23 7.35
C SER A 18 -43.52 -1.57 7.88
N ILE A 19 -44.40 -2.48 8.32
CA ILE A 19 -44.04 -3.83 8.76
C ILE A 19 -43.56 -4.67 7.56
N LEU A 20 -44.24 -4.59 6.40
CA LEU A 20 -43.75 -5.21 5.16
C LEU A 20 -42.37 -4.65 4.79
N TYR A 21 -42.18 -3.33 4.83
CA TYR A 21 -40.90 -2.71 4.50
C TYR A 21 -39.79 -3.18 5.44
N THR A 22 -40.06 -3.29 6.75
CA THR A 22 -39.06 -3.82 7.71
C THR A 22 -38.86 -5.33 7.62
N LEU A 23 -39.85 -6.10 7.16
CA LEU A 23 -39.73 -7.56 6.97
C LEU A 23 -39.07 -7.93 5.62
N PHE A 24 -39.12 -7.03 4.63
CA PHE A 24 -38.50 -7.21 3.31
C PHE A 24 -37.18 -6.42 3.13
N SER A 25 -36.79 -5.57 4.08
CA SER A 25 -35.38 -5.15 4.25
C SER A 25 -34.58 -6.27 4.93
N MET A 26 -34.57 -7.45 4.31
CA MET A 26 -33.43 -8.35 4.48
C MET A 26 -32.42 -7.92 3.42
N HIS A 27 -31.18 -7.65 3.83
CA HIS A 27 -30.07 -7.69 2.89
C HIS A 27 -30.08 -9.08 2.27
N VAL A 28 -30.55 -9.15 1.02
CA VAL A 28 -30.43 -10.36 0.22
C VAL A 28 -28.94 -10.46 -0.09
N PHE A 29 -28.23 -11.25 0.71
CA PHE A 29 -26.95 -11.80 0.27
C PHE A 29 -27.28 -12.61 -0.98
N ALA A 30 -26.77 -12.16 -2.12
CA ALA A 30 -27.00 -12.81 -3.40
C ALA A 30 -26.66 -14.30 -3.23
N GLN A 31 -27.60 -15.19 -3.58
CA GLN A 31 -27.25 -16.58 -3.78
C GLN A 31 -26.40 -16.65 -5.05
N VAL A 32 -25.08 -16.63 -4.85
CA VAL A 32 -24.09 -17.00 -5.86
C VAL A 32 -24.37 -18.45 -6.29
N PRO A 33 -24.33 -18.79 -7.60
CA PRO A 33 -24.48 -20.16 -8.05
C PRO A 33 -23.49 -21.13 -7.34
N ASP A 34 -23.99 -22.23 -6.77
CA ASP A 34 -23.20 -23.37 -6.25
C ASP A 34 -22.52 -24.14 -7.40
N PRO A 35 -21.48 -24.97 -7.14
CA PRO A 35 -20.13 -24.68 -6.66
C PRO A 35 -19.12 -24.64 -7.83
N ILE A 36 -18.08 -23.80 -7.74
CA ILE A 36 -16.86 -23.76 -8.60
C ILE A 36 -17.00 -24.48 -9.95
N ILE A 37 -17.27 -23.74 -11.01
CA ILE A 37 -17.37 -24.30 -12.37
C ILE A 37 -15.96 -24.61 -12.90
N PRO A 38 -15.65 -25.85 -13.30
CA PRO A 38 -14.38 -26.14 -13.95
C PRO A 38 -14.23 -25.33 -15.24
N CYS A 39 -13.02 -24.83 -15.54
CA CYS A 39 -12.79 -23.95 -16.71
C CYS A 39 -13.21 -24.56 -18.07
N ALA A 40 -13.26 -25.89 -18.16
CA ALA A 40 -13.69 -26.59 -19.36
C ALA A 40 -15.22 -26.59 -19.56
N ASP A 41 -15.96 -26.40 -18.47
CA ASP A 41 -17.42 -26.52 -18.40
C ASP A 41 -18.10 -25.15 -18.43
N THR A 42 -19.42 -25.17 -18.59
CA THR A 42 -20.26 -23.97 -18.61
C THR A 42 -21.60 -24.27 -17.95
N GLU A 43 -22.13 -23.31 -17.20
CA GLU A 43 -23.45 -23.36 -16.56
C GLU A 43 -24.25 -22.09 -16.87
N ASP A 44 -25.58 -22.16 -16.77
CA ASP A 44 -26.48 -21.02 -16.89
C ASP A 44 -27.40 -20.99 -15.65
N PRO A 45 -27.58 -19.83 -14.99
CA PRO A 45 -27.05 -18.52 -15.39
C PRO A 45 -25.56 -18.33 -15.10
N GLU A 46 -24.83 -17.66 -16.02
CA GLU A 46 -23.54 -17.05 -15.67
C GLU A 46 -23.78 -15.76 -14.89
N PHE A 47 -22.80 -15.28 -14.14
CA PHE A 47 -22.92 -14.07 -13.34
C PHE A 47 -22.91 -12.81 -14.22
N ASN A 48 -21.79 -12.52 -14.89
CA ASN A 48 -21.60 -11.35 -15.76
C ASN A 48 -20.59 -11.66 -16.88
N SER A 49 -20.66 -11.02 -18.06
CA SER A 49 -19.69 -11.23 -19.16
C SER A 49 -18.25 -10.84 -18.82
N LEU A 50 -18.04 -10.01 -17.80
CA LEU A 50 -16.72 -9.66 -17.27
C LEU A 50 -16.27 -10.51 -16.08
N ARG A 51 -17.14 -11.37 -15.55
CA ARG A 51 -16.90 -12.29 -14.43
C ARG A 51 -17.95 -13.39 -14.50
N PRO A 52 -17.83 -14.37 -15.42
CA PRO A 52 -18.92 -15.30 -15.74
C PRO A 52 -19.21 -16.29 -14.61
N TYR A 53 -18.17 -16.78 -13.94
CA TYR A 53 -18.28 -17.73 -12.84
C TYR A 53 -17.45 -17.21 -11.68
N GLN A 54 -18.11 -16.60 -10.70
CA GLN A 54 -17.48 -16.10 -9.49
C GLN A 54 -16.81 -17.28 -8.75
N ALA A 55 -15.63 -17.04 -8.17
CA ALA A 55 -14.86 -18.05 -7.46
C ALA A 55 -14.56 -19.34 -8.25
N SER A 56 -14.52 -19.24 -9.59
CA SER A 56 -14.16 -20.35 -10.48
C SER A 56 -12.86 -20.02 -11.23
N PRO A 57 -11.70 -20.05 -10.54
CA PRO A 57 -10.46 -19.51 -11.07
C PRO A 57 -9.84 -20.43 -12.12
N CYS A 58 -9.20 -19.82 -13.12
CA CYS A 58 -8.51 -20.54 -14.18
C CYS A 58 -7.01 -20.24 -14.22
N GLY A 59 -6.18 -21.29 -14.23
CA GLY A 59 -4.72 -21.17 -14.33
C GLY A 59 -4.04 -20.55 -13.09
N ASN A 60 -2.71 -20.42 -13.16
CA ASN A 60 -1.88 -19.82 -12.10
C ASN A 60 -1.42 -18.41 -12.50
N ALA A 61 -1.09 -17.56 -11.51
CA ALA A 61 -0.60 -16.21 -11.75
C ALA A 61 0.55 -15.82 -10.80
N PRO A 62 1.52 -15.00 -11.26
CA PRO A 62 2.55 -14.41 -10.41
C PRO A 62 1.95 -13.48 -9.36
N GLN A 63 2.63 -13.34 -8.22
CA GLN A 63 2.09 -12.73 -7.00
C GLN A 63 2.91 -11.54 -6.54
N SER A 64 2.21 -10.57 -5.96
CA SER A 64 2.78 -9.39 -5.29
C SER A 64 2.35 -9.41 -3.84
N LYS A 65 3.27 -9.19 -2.91
CA LYS A 65 3.02 -9.29 -1.47
C LYS A 65 2.76 -7.91 -0.86
N PHE A 66 1.81 -7.84 0.06
CA PHE A 66 1.64 -6.68 0.94
C PHE A 66 1.20 -7.07 2.33
N CYS A 67 1.66 -6.33 3.33
CA CYS A 67 1.69 -6.65 4.75
C CYS A 67 0.42 -7.30 5.31
N GLY A 68 0.60 -8.28 6.21
CA GLY A 68 -0.49 -8.96 6.91
C GLY A 68 -0.98 -8.21 8.16
N ASN A 69 -1.92 -8.81 8.88
CA ASN A 69 -2.44 -8.30 10.14
C ASN A 69 -1.92 -9.11 11.33
N LYS A 70 -1.83 -8.44 12.49
CA LYS A 70 -1.59 -9.06 13.78
C LYS A 70 -2.86 -9.01 14.62
N ILE A 71 -3.45 -10.15 14.86
CA ILE A 71 -4.65 -10.30 15.68
C ILE A 71 -4.19 -10.64 17.09
N ILE A 72 -4.68 -9.89 18.10
CA ILE A 72 -4.33 -10.10 19.50
C ILE A 72 -5.61 -10.48 20.24
N ILE A 73 -5.67 -11.70 20.73
CA ILE A 73 -6.78 -12.21 21.53
C ILE A 73 -6.30 -12.26 22.97
N THR A 74 -7.10 -11.72 23.89
CA THR A 74 -6.82 -11.76 25.31
C THR A 74 -7.89 -12.60 26.00
N GLU A 75 -7.45 -13.70 26.60
CA GLU A 75 -8.26 -14.55 27.47
C GLU A 75 -7.88 -14.24 28.92
N THR A 76 -8.86 -14.16 29.81
CA THR A 76 -8.66 -13.89 31.24
C THR A 76 -9.33 -14.95 32.10
N GLU A 77 -8.73 -15.27 33.23
CA GLU A 77 -9.32 -16.20 34.20
C GLU A 77 -9.20 -15.59 35.59
N THR A 78 -10.32 -15.56 36.31
CA THR A 78 -10.36 -15.14 37.71
C THR A 78 -10.85 -16.28 38.59
N ARG A 79 -10.01 -16.69 39.54
CA ARG A 79 -10.37 -17.72 40.52
C ARG A 79 -10.44 -17.14 41.93
N HIS A 80 -11.34 -17.70 42.71
CA HIS A 80 -11.50 -17.36 44.11
C HIS A 80 -11.26 -18.58 44.99
N LYS A 81 -10.48 -18.40 46.05
CA LYS A 81 -10.31 -19.41 47.11
C LYS A 81 -10.76 -18.80 48.43
N SER A 82 -11.74 -19.42 49.06
CA SER A 82 -12.24 -19.01 50.38
C SER A 82 -11.85 -20.02 51.44
N ASP A 83 -11.25 -19.56 52.54
CA ASP A 83 -10.87 -20.40 53.67
C ASP A 83 -10.87 -19.59 54.98
N PRO A 84 -11.28 -20.17 56.13
CA PRO A 84 -11.13 -19.53 57.44
C PRO A 84 -9.67 -19.23 57.81
N ASP A 85 -8.71 -20.03 57.34
CA ASP A 85 -7.28 -19.81 57.55
C ASP A 85 -6.70 -18.91 56.45
N ILE A 86 -6.19 -17.74 56.86
CA ILE A 86 -5.51 -16.79 55.95
C ILE A 86 -4.36 -17.46 55.19
N ASN A 87 -3.64 -18.39 55.81
CA ASN A 87 -2.51 -19.06 55.17
C ASN A 87 -2.95 -20.09 54.12
N VAL A 88 -4.24 -20.47 54.12
CA VAL A 88 -4.82 -21.40 53.14
C VAL A 88 -5.51 -20.63 52.01
N ALA A 89 -6.27 -19.59 52.33
CA ALA A 89 -6.90 -18.70 51.35
C ALA A 89 -5.88 -17.78 50.65
N CYS A 90 -4.87 -17.34 51.40
CA CYS A 90 -3.85 -16.39 50.99
C CYS A 90 -2.47 -16.83 51.54
N PRO A 91 -1.91 -17.96 51.05
CA PRO A 91 -0.62 -18.47 51.51
C PRO A 91 0.45 -17.39 51.37
N GLU A 92 1.09 -17.05 52.49
CA GLU A 92 2.17 -16.06 52.69
C GLU A 92 1.97 -14.65 52.09
N MET A 93 1.96 -13.62 52.95
CA MET A 93 1.80 -12.21 52.57
C MET A 93 2.99 -11.62 51.78
N LEU A 94 4.15 -12.30 51.71
CA LEU A 94 5.41 -11.73 51.23
C LEU A 94 6.06 -12.45 50.04
N ASP A 95 5.50 -13.57 49.57
CA ASP A 95 5.98 -14.25 48.37
C ASP A 95 4.91 -14.16 47.28
N LEU A 96 5.19 -13.39 46.23
CA LEU A 96 4.32 -13.25 45.05
C LEU A 96 4.24 -14.56 44.23
N ASN A 97 4.94 -15.61 44.65
CA ASN A 97 4.96 -16.93 44.01
C ASN A 97 3.89 -17.91 44.55
N SER A 98 2.96 -17.49 45.41
CA SER A 98 1.84 -18.37 45.82
C SER A 98 0.84 -18.53 44.67
N THR A 99 0.71 -19.73 44.12
CA THR A 99 -0.13 -20.02 42.95
C THR A 99 -1.37 -20.81 43.36
N ALA A 100 -2.52 -20.54 42.75
CA ALA A 100 -3.73 -21.33 43.00
C ALA A 100 -3.56 -22.76 42.44
N GLU A 101 -3.92 -23.78 43.23
CA GLU A 101 -3.88 -25.18 42.77
C GLU A 101 -4.94 -25.43 41.68
N GLY A 102 -4.46 -25.90 40.52
CA GLY A 102 -5.26 -26.36 39.39
C GLY A 102 -4.89 -25.64 38.10
N PRO A 103 -4.50 -26.34 37.02
CA PRO A 103 -4.19 -25.66 35.77
C PRO A 103 -5.43 -24.95 35.17
N TRP A 104 -5.21 -23.82 34.52
CA TRP A 104 -6.21 -23.22 33.64
C TRP A 104 -5.91 -23.66 32.21
N GLU A 105 -6.87 -24.33 31.58
CA GLU A 105 -6.80 -24.82 30.21
C GLU A 105 -7.99 -24.23 29.44
N ASN A 106 -7.76 -23.75 28.22
CA ASN A 106 -8.80 -23.12 27.38
C ASN A 106 -9.60 -24.12 26.54
N GLY A 107 -9.43 -25.42 26.78
CA GLY A 107 -9.98 -26.53 26.01
C GLY A 107 -9.23 -27.81 26.33
N SER A 108 -9.30 -28.80 25.44
CA SER A 108 -8.48 -30.01 25.56
C SER A 108 -7.48 -30.11 24.42
N VAL A 109 -6.43 -30.92 24.61
CA VAL A 109 -5.44 -31.20 23.56
C VAL A 109 -6.07 -31.77 22.28
N ASN A 110 -7.17 -32.51 22.41
CA ASN A 110 -7.88 -33.11 21.27
C ASN A 110 -9.08 -32.28 20.81
N ASP A 111 -9.33 -31.14 21.46
CA ASP A 111 -10.46 -30.25 21.21
C ASP A 111 -10.03 -28.82 21.61
N PRO A 112 -9.10 -28.21 20.84
CA PRO A 112 -8.60 -26.87 21.11
C PRO A 112 -9.72 -25.83 20.92
N LYS A 113 -9.56 -24.64 21.52
CA LYS A 113 -10.50 -23.53 21.28
C LYS A 113 -10.24 -22.96 19.89
N ASP A 114 -11.26 -22.98 19.03
CA ASP A 114 -11.20 -22.38 17.70
C ASP A 114 -11.34 -20.84 17.80
N TYR A 115 -10.62 -20.09 16.97
CA TYR A 115 -10.79 -18.65 16.74
C TYR A 115 -11.03 -18.39 15.27
N TRP A 116 -12.01 -17.53 14.95
CA TRP A 116 -12.46 -17.33 13.57
C TRP A 116 -12.24 -15.91 13.03
N ILE A 117 -11.87 -15.82 11.76
CA ILE A 117 -11.80 -14.58 10.99
C ILE A 117 -12.90 -14.65 9.93
N ASP A 118 -13.71 -13.60 9.84
CA ASP A 118 -14.79 -13.45 8.86
C ASP A 118 -14.34 -12.47 7.78
N LEU A 119 -14.08 -13.02 6.60
CA LEU A 119 -13.64 -12.30 5.42
C LEU A 119 -14.77 -12.15 4.39
N SER A 120 -16.02 -12.48 4.74
CA SER A 120 -17.17 -12.36 3.84
C SER A 120 -17.51 -10.93 3.41
N GLU A 121 -16.96 -9.91 4.07
CA GLU A 121 -17.11 -8.49 3.69
C GLU A 121 -15.88 -7.95 2.94
N VAL A 122 -14.93 -8.80 2.56
CA VAL A 122 -13.70 -8.37 1.88
C VAL A 122 -13.93 -8.29 0.38
N GLU A 123 -13.98 -7.05 -0.12
CA GLU A 123 -14.03 -6.74 -1.55
C GLU A 123 -12.64 -6.41 -2.11
N LEU A 124 -12.45 -6.54 -3.44
CA LEU A 124 -11.26 -6.10 -4.17
C LEU A 124 -11.45 -4.71 -4.78
N PRO A 125 -10.89 -3.64 -4.18
CA PRO A 125 -11.13 -2.29 -4.64
C PRO A 125 -10.60 -2.06 -6.06
N ILE A 126 -11.27 -1.15 -6.78
CA ILE A 126 -10.84 -0.47 -8.02
C ILE A 126 -10.58 -1.33 -9.27
N LEU A 127 -10.38 -2.65 -9.21
CA LEU A 127 -10.06 -3.41 -10.42
C LEU A 127 -11.29 -3.62 -11.30
N GLY A 128 -12.45 -3.85 -10.69
CA GLY A 128 -13.75 -3.93 -11.33
C GLY A 128 -14.86 -4.06 -10.28
N ASN A 129 -16.09 -3.96 -10.75
CA ASN A 129 -17.29 -4.21 -9.96
C ASN A 129 -18.35 -4.71 -10.94
N THR A 130 -18.69 -5.98 -10.80
CA THR A 130 -19.74 -6.70 -11.52
C THR A 130 -20.95 -6.98 -10.64
N GLU A 131 -20.87 -6.75 -9.33
CA GLU A 131 -21.95 -6.94 -8.34
C GLU A 131 -22.99 -5.80 -8.34
N ASP A 132 -22.54 -4.56 -8.49
CA ASP A 132 -23.38 -3.35 -8.45
C ASP A 132 -23.91 -2.92 -9.84
N VAL A 133 -23.71 -3.75 -10.86
CA VAL A 133 -24.16 -3.50 -12.23
C VAL A 133 -25.19 -4.55 -12.65
N GLN A 134 -25.83 -4.34 -13.79
CA GLN A 134 -26.74 -5.34 -14.36
C GLN A 134 -26.00 -6.67 -14.58
N ASN A 135 -26.51 -7.74 -14.00
CA ASN A 135 -25.95 -9.09 -14.08
C ASN A 135 -27.09 -10.13 -13.91
N SER A 136 -26.80 -11.43 -13.79
CA SER A 136 -27.84 -12.45 -13.63
C SER A 136 -28.58 -12.40 -12.29
N GLN A 137 -27.97 -11.83 -11.25
CA GLN A 137 -28.54 -11.66 -9.92
C GLN A 137 -29.18 -10.28 -9.72
N ASN A 138 -28.53 -9.22 -10.21
CA ASN A 138 -28.93 -7.84 -10.05
C ASN A 138 -29.54 -7.28 -11.36
N PRO A 139 -30.84 -6.94 -11.38
CA PRO A 139 -31.48 -6.35 -12.56
C PRO A 139 -31.07 -4.90 -12.82
N ASN A 140 -30.50 -4.23 -11.82
CA ASN A 140 -30.32 -2.78 -11.82
C ASN A 140 -28.85 -2.41 -11.88
N ASP A 141 -28.59 -1.35 -12.64
CA ASP A 141 -27.29 -0.72 -12.72
C ASP A 141 -27.18 0.37 -11.64
N GLN A 142 -26.51 0.07 -10.53
CA GLN A 142 -26.32 1.04 -9.43
C GLN A 142 -25.17 2.02 -9.71
N LEU A 143 -24.24 1.63 -10.59
CA LEU A 143 -23.12 2.45 -11.04
C LEU A 143 -23.45 3.09 -12.38
N ASN A 144 -23.43 4.42 -12.46
CA ASN A 144 -23.55 5.08 -13.76
C ASN A 144 -22.27 4.91 -14.60
N ASP A 145 -22.36 5.13 -15.91
CA ASP A 145 -21.22 4.95 -16.84
C ASP A 145 -20.00 5.80 -16.47
N ALA A 146 -20.19 6.97 -15.87
CA ALA A 146 -19.07 7.79 -15.40
C ALA A 146 -18.40 7.15 -14.18
N GLN A 147 -19.16 6.63 -13.21
CA GLN A 147 -18.61 5.92 -12.06
C GLN A 147 -17.83 4.68 -12.50
N LYS A 148 -18.38 3.87 -13.40
CA LYS A 148 -17.68 2.71 -13.99
C LYS A 148 -16.31 3.10 -14.54
N MET A 149 -16.28 4.13 -15.38
CA MET A 149 -15.05 4.58 -16.01
C MET A 149 -14.09 5.27 -15.04
N ASN A 150 -14.58 5.99 -14.04
CA ASN A 150 -13.76 6.79 -13.14
C ASN A 150 -13.16 5.97 -12.00
N GLU A 151 -13.89 4.99 -11.51
CA GLU A 151 -13.56 4.30 -10.26
C GLU A 151 -12.97 2.90 -10.46
N TYR A 152 -13.08 2.34 -11.68
CA TYR A 152 -12.72 0.94 -11.95
C TYR A 152 -11.83 0.76 -13.18
N VAL A 153 -10.72 0.04 -13.02
CA VAL A 153 -9.68 -0.13 -14.06
C VAL A 153 -10.15 -0.99 -15.23
N SER A 154 -10.82 -2.11 -14.99
CA SER A 154 -11.36 -2.98 -16.05
C SER A 154 -12.34 -2.20 -16.93
N TRP A 155 -13.28 -1.51 -16.30
CA TRP A 155 -14.25 -0.64 -16.97
C TRP A 155 -13.54 0.50 -17.71
N TYR A 156 -12.57 1.18 -17.09
CA TYR A 156 -11.83 2.26 -17.74
C TYR A 156 -11.10 1.78 -19.00
N LEU A 157 -10.36 0.68 -18.93
CA LEU A 157 -9.56 0.15 -20.03
C LEU A 157 -10.42 -0.26 -21.23
N ASN A 158 -11.49 -1.01 -20.97
CA ASN A 158 -12.39 -1.53 -22.00
C ASN A 158 -13.46 -0.52 -22.45
N GLY A 159 -13.97 0.32 -21.56
CA GLY A 159 -15.22 1.04 -21.77
C GLY A 159 -16.49 0.29 -21.38
N VAL A 160 -17.62 1.01 -21.48
CA VAL A 160 -18.99 0.50 -21.25
C VAL A 160 -19.69 0.03 -22.54
N ILE A 161 -19.06 0.26 -23.69
CA ILE A 161 -19.61 -0.10 -25.01
C ILE A 161 -19.40 -1.58 -25.30
N ASN A 162 -20.23 -2.15 -26.18
CA ASN A 162 -20.16 -3.55 -26.63
C ASN A 162 -20.13 -4.57 -25.47
N ARG A 163 -20.98 -4.37 -24.45
CA ARG A 163 -21.13 -5.32 -23.33
C ARG A 163 -22.38 -6.16 -23.50
N ALA A 164 -22.29 -7.43 -23.10
CA ALA A 164 -23.40 -8.39 -23.21
C ALA A 164 -24.63 -7.93 -22.41
N GLU A 165 -24.40 -7.24 -21.30
CA GLU A 165 -25.42 -6.79 -20.36
C GLU A 165 -26.27 -5.64 -20.89
N TYR A 166 -25.80 -4.91 -21.90
CA TYR A 166 -26.46 -3.69 -22.38
C TYR A 166 -26.90 -3.73 -23.85
N GLY A 167 -26.50 -4.75 -24.61
CA GLY A 167 -26.78 -4.83 -26.05
C GLY A 167 -26.40 -3.56 -26.81
N GLU A 168 -27.20 -3.13 -27.80
CA GLU A 168 -26.92 -1.90 -28.56
C GLU A 168 -27.21 -0.60 -27.80
N SER A 169 -27.86 -0.67 -26.63
CA SER A 169 -28.32 0.53 -25.91
C SER A 169 -27.16 1.45 -25.50
N LYS A 170 -25.98 0.88 -25.24
CA LYS A 170 -24.75 1.59 -24.84
C LYS A 170 -23.78 1.84 -26.00
N ASN A 171 -24.20 1.63 -27.24
CA ASN A 171 -23.37 1.82 -28.44
C ASN A 171 -23.75 3.09 -29.22
N THR A 172 -24.15 4.17 -28.54
CA THR A 172 -24.42 5.43 -29.23
C THR A 172 -23.14 6.25 -29.44
N ALA A 173 -23.21 7.28 -30.28
CA ALA A 173 -22.10 8.20 -30.49
C ALA A 173 -21.63 8.87 -29.19
N THR A 174 -22.54 9.06 -28.22
CA THR A 174 -22.20 9.66 -26.92
C THR A 174 -21.33 8.73 -26.10
N GLU A 175 -21.70 7.46 -25.95
CA GLU A 175 -20.94 6.47 -25.21
C GLU A 175 -19.62 6.14 -25.92
N LEU A 176 -19.63 6.05 -27.25
CA LEU A 176 -18.40 5.84 -28.02
C LEU A 176 -17.38 6.97 -27.80
N VAL A 177 -17.83 8.22 -27.68
CA VAL A 177 -16.92 9.36 -27.43
C VAL A 177 -16.52 9.44 -25.96
N ASN A 178 -17.45 9.24 -25.03
CA ASN A 178 -17.22 9.55 -23.61
C ASN A 178 -16.79 8.35 -22.76
N PHE A 179 -17.15 7.11 -23.14
CA PHE A 179 -17.10 5.92 -22.28
C PHE A 179 -16.56 4.66 -22.97
N SER A 180 -15.86 4.77 -24.11
CA SER A 180 -15.27 3.61 -24.82
C SER A 180 -13.91 3.12 -24.28
N GLY A 181 -13.34 3.80 -23.29
CA GLY A 181 -12.01 3.48 -22.75
C GLY A 181 -10.85 3.78 -23.70
N PRO A 182 -9.60 3.83 -23.21
CA PRO A 182 -8.44 4.13 -24.04
C PRO A 182 -8.15 3.02 -25.06
N ILE A 183 -8.47 1.76 -24.75
CA ILE A 183 -8.19 0.65 -25.69
C ILE A 183 -9.06 0.80 -26.95
N ASN A 184 -10.38 0.96 -26.84
CA ASN A 184 -11.20 1.12 -28.05
C ASN A 184 -11.00 2.48 -28.73
N LYS A 185 -10.54 3.52 -28.01
CA LYS A 185 -10.27 4.85 -28.61
C LYS A 185 -8.99 4.90 -29.40
N LEU A 186 -7.94 4.26 -28.89
CA LEU A 186 -6.59 4.51 -29.36
C LEU A 186 -6.05 3.36 -30.22
N MET A 187 -6.63 2.17 -30.13
CA MET A 187 -6.21 1.01 -30.92
C MET A 187 -6.92 1.01 -32.29
N PRO A 188 -6.21 0.72 -33.40
CA PRO A 188 -6.85 0.47 -34.68
C PRO A 188 -7.79 -0.74 -34.61
N SER A 189 -8.90 -0.71 -35.36
CA SER A 189 -9.91 -1.78 -35.34
C SER A 189 -9.33 -3.16 -35.64
N MET A 190 -8.40 -3.26 -36.60
CA MET A 190 -7.72 -4.52 -36.94
C MET A 190 -6.88 -5.11 -35.79
N ILE A 191 -6.35 -4.27 -34.89
CA ILE A 191 -5.59 -4.74 -33.71
C ILE A 191 -6.58 -5.20 -32.64
N LEU A 192 -7.68 -4.47 -32.44
CA LEU A 192 -8.79 -4.87 -31.57
C LEU A 192 -9.43 -6.20 -32.03
N GLU A 193 -9.52 -6.42 -33.33
CA GLU A 193 -10.01 -7.66 -33.92
C GLU A 193 -9.06 -8.82 -33.66
N ALA A 194 -7.75 -8.61 -33.84
CA ALA A 194 -6.74 -9.62 -33.54
C ALA A 194 -6.75 -10.03 -32.06
N GLN A 195 -6.89 -9.08 -31.14
CA GLN A 195 -6.99 -9.34 -29.70
C GLN A 195 -8.25 -10.16 -29.33
N ARG A 196 -9.37 -9.95 -30.03
CA ARG A 196 -10.57 -10.78 -29.88
C ARG A 196 -10.36 -12.21 -30.40
N ILE A 197 -9.64 -12.37 -31.51
CA ILE A 197 -9.26 -13.70 -32.01
C ILE A 197 -8.41 -14.42 -30.97
N GLU A 198 -7.43 -13.75 -30.37
CA GLU A 198 -6.62 -14.32 -29.29
C GLU A 198 -7.48 -14.75 -28.10
N SER A 199 -8.50 -13.96 -27.73
CA SER A 199 -9.43 -14.31 -26.65
C SER A 199 -10.28 -15.55 -26.97
N ILE A 200 -10.72 -15.71 -28.24
CA ILE A 200 -11.40 -16.91 -28.74
C ILE A 200 -10.47 -18.12 -28.67
N GLU A 201 -9.24 -17.98 -29.17
CA GLU A 201 -8.24 -19.05 -29.21
C GLU A 201 -7.85 -19.51 -27.80
N ASN A 202 -7.69 -18.58 -26.85
CA ASN A 202 -7.36 -18.88 -25.45
C ASN A 202 -8.46 -19.65 -24.71
N ALA A 203 -9.73 -19.44 -25.06
CA ALA A 203 -10.85 -20.25 -24.54
C ALA A 203 -10.86 -21.68 -25.11
N ALA A 204 -10.26 -21.90 -26.27
CA ALA A 204 -10.15 -23.22 -26.90
C ALA A 204 -8.84 -23.95 -26.56
N ALA A 205 -7.82 -23.24 -26.08
CA ALA A 205 -6.50 -23.79 -25.79
C ALA A 205 -6.44 -24.48 -24.41
N GLU A 206 -6.06 -25.75 -24.40
CA GLU A 206 -5.68 -26.49 -23.17
C GLU A 206 -4.24 -26.11 -22.78
N ILE A 207 -4.02 -25.57 -21.58
CA ILE A 207 -2.66 -25.25 -21.11
C ILE A 207 -2.08 -26.43 -20.33
N GLY A 208 -0.88 -26.87 -20.71
CA GLY A 208 -0.08 -27.85 -19.97
C GLY A 208 0.45 -27.29 -18.64
N GLN A 209 0.49 -28.14 -17.61
CA GLN A 209 0.80 -27.79 -16.21
C GLN A 209 2.10 -27.00 -15.99
N PRO A 210 2.12 -25.97 -15.12
CA PRO A 210 3.32 -25.53 -14.42
C PRO A 210 3.52 -26.34 -13.13
N MET A 211 4.76 -26.74 -12.85
CA MET A 211 5.14 -27.43 -11.61
C MET A 211 4.95 -26.53 -10.38
N GLY A 212 4.20 -26.99 -9.37
CA GLY A 212 4.15 -26.39 -8.03
C GLY A 212 2.77 -25.99 -7.49
N SER A 213 1.65 -26.31 -8.16
CA SER A 213 0.32 -25.98 -7.64
C SER A 213 -0.08 -26.87 -6.44
N PRO A 214 -0.59 -26.30 -5.34
CA PRO A 214 -0.92 -27.05 -4.12
C PRO A 214 -2.23 -27.85 -4.22
N ASN A 215 -2.97 -27.77 -5.34
CA ASN A 215 -4.12 -28.64 -5.60
C ASN A 215 -4.04 -29.23 -7.03
N PRO A 216 -3.61 -30.50 -7.19
CA PRO A 216 -3.45 -31.16 -8.49
C PRO A 216 -4.77 -31.41 -9.24
N GLU A 217 -5.92 -31.38 -8.54
CA GLU A 217 -7.21 -31.81 -9.11
C GLU A 217 -7.97 -30.71 -9.85
N LEU A 218 -7.60 -29.42 -9.71
CA LEU A 218 -8.32 -28.30 -10.37
C LEU A 218 -7.68 -27.78 -11.68
N ASN A 219 -6.52 -28.32 -12.10
CA ASN A 219 -5.62 -27.59 -13.02
C ASN A 219 -5.19 -28.34 -14.30
N SER A 220 -6.04 -29.19 -14.86
CA SER A 220 -5.94 -29.57 -16.28
C SER A 220 -7.13 -29.00 -17.04
N GLY A 221 -7.04 -27.73 -17.41
CA GLY A 221 -8.14 -27.02 -18.04
C GLY A 221 -7.68 -25.82 -18.88
N PRO A 222 -8.58 -25.26 -19.69
CA PRO A 222 -8.31 -24.06 -20.48
C PRO A 222 -7.99 -22.86 -19.58
N SER A 223 -7.25 -21.88 -20.13
CA SER A 223 -6.91 -20.65 -19.40
C SER A 223 -8.11 -19.75 -19.07
N ASN A 224 -9.19 -19.91 -19.83
CA ASN A 224 -10.39 -19.08 -19.78
C ASN A 224 -11.62 -19.98 -19.79
N HIS A 225 -12.68 -19.49 -19.16
CA HIS A 225 -14.02 -20.04 -19.32
C HIS A 225 -14.55 -19.84 -20.74
N ASN A 226 -15.39 -20.76 -21.21
CA ASN A 226 -16.18 -20.57 -22.43
C ASN A 226 -17.39 -19.66 -22.18
N GLN A 227 -17.10 -18.42 -21.76
CA GLN A 227 -18.11 -17.48 -21.28
C GLN A 227 -19.02 -16.95 -22.37
N ILE A 228 -20.16 -16.42 -21.95
CA ILE A 228 -21.10 -15.70 -22.80
C ILE A 228 -20.46 -14.40 -23.28
N VAL A 229 -20.50 -14.20 -24.59
CA VAL A 229 -20.04 -12.97 -25.25
C VAL A 229 -21.20 -12.00 -25.43
N VAL A 230 -22.35 -12.49 -25.87
CA VAL A 230 -23.55 -11.70 -26.13
C VAL A 230 -24.74 -12.62 -26.34
N CYS A 231 -25.95 -12.09 -26.09
CA CYS A 231 -27.19 -12.73 -26.43
C CYS A 231 -27.80 -12.03 -27.63
N GLY A 232 -28.29 -12.75 -28.63
CA GLY A 232 -28.78 -12.14 -29.86
C GLY A 232 -30.14 -12.65 -30.28
N GLN A 233 -30.87 -11.82 -31.01
CA GLN A 233 -32.12 -12.18 -31.63
C GLN A 233 -31.98 -12.04 -33.15
N GLU A 234 -32.23 -13.12 -33.86
CA GLU A 234 -32.34 -13.11 -35.32
C GLU A 234 -33.68 -12.46 -35.74
N GLN A 235 -33.64 -11.61 -36.76
CA GLN A 235 -34.86 -11.01 -37.33
C GLN A 235 -35.62 -11.99 -38.24
N PHE A 236 -36.90 -11.68 -38.47
CA PHE A 236 -37.96 -12.51 -39.06
C PHE A 236 -37.59 -13.20 -40.39
N LEU A 237 -36.94 -14.37 -40.29
CA LEU A 237 -36.86 -15.53 -41.21
C LEU A 237 -35.61 -16.42 -40.99
N ASN A 238 -34.82 -16.28 -39.91
CA ASN A 238 -33.61 -17.06 -39.52
C ASN A 238 -32.50 -17.19 -40.61
N ILE A 239 -32.69 -16.59 -41.78
CA ILE A 239 -31.86 -16.76 -42.97
C ILE A 239 -31.55 -15.39 -43.61
N LEU A 240 -32.34 -14.35 -43.32
CA LEU A 240 -32.25 -13.03 -43.95
C LEU A 240 -32.23 -11.94 -42.88
N GLY A 241 -31.10 -11.24 -42.73
CA GLY A 241 -31.03 -9.98 -41.98
C GLY A 241 -29.98 -9.92 -40.86
N GLN A 242 -29.86 -8.70 -40.31
CA GLN A 242 -28.98 -8.31 -39.22
C GLN A 242 -29.37 -9.02 -37.91
N THR A 243 -28.39 -9.53 -37.17
CA THR A 243 -28.63 -10.05 -35.81
C THR A 243 -28.54 -8.89 -34.83
N ILE A 244 -29.58 -8.72 -34.02
CA ILE A 244 -29.62 -7.65 -33.02
C ILE A 244 -29.09 -8.21 -31.70
N PRO A 245 -28.03 -7.62 -31.13
CA PRO A 245 -27.57 -7.98 -29.79
C PRO A 245 -28.55 -7.44 -28.74
N ASN A 246 -28.78 -8.26 -27.72
CA ASN A 246 -29.68 -8.04 -26.61
C ASN A 246 -28.96 -8.27 -25.30
N GLU A 247 -29.50 -7.67 -24.24
CA GLU A 247 -29.11 -7.92 -22.87
C GLU A 247 -29.31 -9.40 -22.52
N CYS A 248 -28.29 -10.04 -21.97
CA CYS A 248 -28.38 -11.44 -21.61
C CYS A 248 -29.27 -11.69 -20.39
N TYR A 249 -29.30 -10.77 -19.43
CA TYR A 249 -29.91 -11.01 -18.11
C TYR A 249 -30.97 -10.00 -17.71
N GLN A 250 -31.88 -10.44 -16.84
CA GLN A 250 -32.90 -9.61 -16.17
C GLN A 250 -32.71 -9.52 -14.66
N GLY A 251 -31.60 -10.00 -14.12
CA GLY A 251 -31.45 -10.18 -12.68
C GLY A 251 -32.35 -11.27 -12.09
N ASN A 252 -32.34 -11.37 -10.76
CA ASN A 252 -33.10 -12.36 -9.97
C ASN A 252 -32.81 -13.82 -10.36
N ASN A 253 -31.53 -14.15 -10.53
CA ASN A 253 -31.04 -15.46 -10.94
C ASN A 253 -31.65 -15.93 -12.29
N SER A 254 -31.84 -15.00 -13.23
CA SER A 254 -32.46 -15.33 -14.52
C SER A 254 -31.46 -16.01 -15.45
N SER A 255 -31.87 -17.11 -16.08
CA SER A 255 -31.20 -17.67 -17.27
C SER A 255 -30.99 -16.62 -18.36
N ALA A 256 -29.94 -16.81 -19.15
CA ALA A 256 -29.68 -15.98 -20.32
C ALA A 256 -30.87 -16.00 -21.29
N LYS A 257 -31.27 -14.82 -21.77
CA LYS A 257 -32.34 -14.68 -22.76
C LYS A 257 -31.84 -14.92 -24.18
N ASN A 258 -32.79 -15.19 -25.07
CA ASN A 258 -32.57 -15.28 -26.52
C ASN A 258 -31.51 -16.34 -26.86
N GLU A 259 -30.90 -16.26 -28.05
CA GLU A 259 -29.82 -17.16 -28.42
C GLU A 259 -28.51 -16.69 -27.79
N VAL A 260 -27.85 -17.58 -27.06
CA VAL A 260 -26.59 -17.32 -26.37
C VAL A 260 -25.42 -17.63 -27.28
N TYR A 261 -24.45 -16.73 -27.37
CA TYR A 261 -23.21 -16.93 -28.11
C TYR A 261 -22.01 -16.88 -27.16
N ARG A 262 -21.19 -17.93 -27.15
CA ARG A 262 -20.05 -18.15 -26.23
C ARG A 262 -18.73 -18.18 -26.97
N LEU A 263 -17.61 -17.84 -26.32
CA LEU A 263 -16.30 -17.70 -26.99
C LEU A 263 -15.94 -18.81 -27.98
N LYS A 264 -16.16 -20.09 -27.62
CA LYS A 264 -15.87 -21.25 -28.48
C LYS A 264 -16.76 -21.32 -29.72
N ASP A 265 -17.93 -20.68 -29.74
CA ASP A 265 -18.82 -20.63 -30.90
C ASP A 265 -18.17 -19.89 -32.08
N TRP A 266 -17.15 -19.05 -31.85
CA TRP A 266 -16.41 -18.42 -32.94
C TRP A 266 -15.32 -19.31 -33.54
N GLY A 267 -14.99 -20.44 -32.91
CA GLY A 267 -14.03 -21.43 -33.40
C GLY A 267 -14.61 -22.30 -34.52
N GLY A 268 -14.72 -21.78 -35.73
CA GLY A 268 -15.21 -22.57 -36.86
C GLY A 268 -15.31 -21.84 -38.21
N ASP A 269 -15.63 -22.62 -39.24
CA ASP A 269 -15.89 -22.19 -40.61
C ASP A 269 -17.40 -22.34 -40.94
N LEU A 270 -17.94 -21.41 -41.71
CA LEU A 270 -19.30 -21.36 -42.26
C LEU A 270 -19.47 -22.22 -43.52
N SER A 271 -18.50 -23.09 -43.82
CA SER A 271 -18.46 -23.95 -45.01
C SER A 271 -19.72 -24.76 -45.29
N TRP A 272 -20.53 -25.10 -44.28
CA TRP A 272 -21.81 -25.80 -44.48
C TRP A 272 -22.85 -24.96 -45.23
N PHE A 273 -22.82 -23.62 -45.12
CA PHE A 273 -23.69 -22.70 -45.87
C PHE A 273 -23.31 -22.62 -47.37
N LEU A 274 -22.04 -22.85 -47.71
CA LEU A 274 -21.53 -22.72 -49.08
C LEU A 274 -22.08 -23.76 -50.07
N ASN A 275 -22.54 -24.92 -49.57
CA ASN A 275 -23.20 -25.91 -50.42
C ASN A 275 -24.48 -25.36 -51.07
N ILE A 276 -25.05 -24.26 -50.54
CA ILE A 276 -26.27 -23.62 -51.05
C ILE A 276 -25.94 -22.37 -51.90
N THR A 277 -24.84 -21.65 -51.61
CA THR A 277 -24.54 -20.34 -52.24
C THR A 277 -23.48 -20.38 -53.36
N ASN A 278 -22.78 -21.50 -53.57
CA ASN A 278 -21.79 -21.69 -54.64
C ASN A 278 -22.33 -21.54 -56.09
N ALA A 279 -23.63 -21.25 -56.27
CA ALA A 279 -24.21 -20.87 -57.56
C ALA A 279 -23.79 -19.46 -58.05
N VAL A 280 -23.16 -18.63 -57.19
CA VAL A 280 -22.82 -17.23 -57.51
C VAL A 280 -21.34 -16.90 -57.24
N GLY A 281 -20.39 -17.74 -57.71
CA GLY A 281 -19.04 -17.35 -58.16
C GLY A 281 -18.12 -16.44 -57.32
N THR A 282 -18.36 -16.16 -56.04
CA THR A 282 -17.49 -15.32 -55.21
C THR A 282 -16.74 -16.15 -54.16
N ASP A 283 -15.42 -15.92 -54.03
CA ASP A 283 -14.58 -16.43 -52.93
C ASP A 283 -14.97 -15.75 -51.61
N VAL A 284 -16.14 -16.09 -51.05
CA VAL A 284 -16.65 -15.51 -49.79
C VAL A 284 -15.75 -15.91 -48.63
N TRP A 285 -15.47 -14.97 -47.72
CA TRP A 285 -14.77 -15.26 -46.47
C TRP A 285 -15.66 -16.03 -45.51
N ASN A 286 -15.29 -17.29 -45.22
CA ASN A 286 -16.17 -18.23 -44.51
C ASN A 286 -15.79 -18.45 -43.05
N LYS A 287 -14.86 -17.68 -42.47
CA LYS A 287 -14.58 -17.81 -41.04
C LYS A 287 -15.60 -17.01 -40.22
N ARG A 288 -15.91 -17.49 -39.02
CA ARG A 288 -16.69 -16.73 -38.03
C ARG A 288 -15.93 -15.52 -37.50
N SER A 289 -14.60 -15.52 -37.60
CA SER A 289 -13.72 -14.39 -37.29
C SER A 289 -13.39 -13.55 -38.54
N PRO A 290 -13.11 -12.24 -38.37
CA PRO A 290 -12.75 -11.36 -39.47
C PRO A 290 -11.39 -11.75 -40.08
N PRO A 291 -11.16 -11.42 -41.37
CA PRO A 291 -9.81 -11.44 -41.92
C PRO A 291 -8.93 -10.40 -41.23
N LEU A 292 -7.64 -10.69 -41.11
CA LEU A 292 -6.62 -9.73 -40.67
C LEU A 292 -5.73 -9.35 -41.85
N PRO A 293 -5.20 -8.12 -41.93
CA PRO A 293 -4.38 -7.69 -43.08
C PRO A 293 -3.15 -8.58 -43.34
N TRP A 294 -2.61 -9.19 -42.28
CA TRP A 294 -1.48 -10.11 -42.35
C TRP A 294 -1.87 -11.59 -42.51
N SER A 295 -3.16 -11.93 -42.58
CA SER A 295 -3.64 -13.32 -42.66
C SER A 295 -4.90 -13.48 -43.51
N ASN A 296 -4.71 -13.91 -44.76
CA ASN A 296 -5.74 -14.32 -45.69
C ASN A 296 -6.18 -15.77 -45.43
N MET A 297 -7.04 -16.34 -46.28
CA MET A 297 -7.56 -17.71 -46.11
C MET A 297 -6.46 -18.80 -46.09
N LYS A 298 -5.27 -18.49 -46.58
CA LYS A 298 -4.09 -19.38 -46.58
C LYS A 298 -3.07 -19.01 -45.49
N GLY A 299 -3.42 -18.12 -44.57
CA GLY A 299 -2.52 -17.64 -43.50
C GLY A 299 -1.40 -16.72 -43.98
N LYS A 300 -1.56 -16.08 -45.15
CA LYS A 300 -0.56 -15.15 -45.71
C LYS A 300 -1.07 -13.72 -45.72
N PRO A 301 -0.22 -12.68 -45.69
CA PRO A 301 -0.67 -11.30 -45.87
C PRO A 301 -1.47 -11.10 -47.16
N PHE A 302 -2.44 -10.18 -47.12
CA PHE A 302 -3.15 -9.77 -48.32
C PHE A 302 -2.20 -9.04 -49.27
N GLU A 303 -2.36 -9.25 -50.58
CA GLU A 303 -1.46 -8.65 -51.58
C GLU A 303 -1.60 -7.12 -51.63
N ASN A 304 -2.77 -6.59 -51.27
CA ASN A 304 -3.05 -5.17 -51.15
C ASN A 304 -4.27 -4.89 -50.27
N ASP A 305 -4.44 -3.63 -49.87
CA ASP A 305 -5.53 -3.16 -49.01
C ASP A 305 -6.92 -3.34 -49.65
N ILE A 306 -7.04 -3.25 -50.98
CA ILE A 306 -8.32 -3.43 -51.68
C ILE A 306 -8.83 -4.87 -51.48
N LEU A 307 -7.95 -5.86 -51.56
CA LEU A 307 -8.31 -7.26 -51.33
C LEU A 307 -8.66 -7.53 -49.86
N TYR A 308 -7.95 -6.89 -48.92
CA TYR A 308 -8.30 -6.96 -47.50
C TYR A 308 -9.69 -6.36 -47.25
N HIS A 309 -9.94 -5.13 -47.71
CA HIS A 309 -11.24 -4.48 -47.54
C HIS A 309 -12.36 -5.23 -48.24
N LYS A 310 -12.10 -5.86 -49.39
CA LYS A 310 -13.06 -6.74 -50.04
C LYS A 310 -13.43 -7.90 -49.12
N ALA A 311 -12.45 -8.67 -48.64
CA ALA A 311 -12.67 -9.81 -47.76
C ALA A 311 -13.35 -9.41 -46.45
N TYR A 312 -12.97 -8.27 -45.88
CA TYR A 312 -13.56 -7.74 -44.65
C TYR A 312 -15.04 -7.34 -44.83
N ASN A 313 -15.37 -6.64 -45.92
CA ASN A 313 -16.76 -6.28 -46.22
C ASN A 313 -17.61 -7.53 -46.56
N GLU A 314 -17.03 -8.51 -47.25
CA GLU A 314 -17.69 -9.79 -47.51
C GLU A 314 -17.97 -10.58 -46.23
N TRP A 315 -17.03 -10.58 -45.27
CA TRP A 315 -17.25 -11.13 -43.93
C TRP A 315 -18.37 -10.40 -43.18
N LYS A 316 -18.53 -9.09 -43.39
CA LYS A 316 -19.67 -8.30 -42.87
C LYS A 316 -21.00 -8.56 -43.61
N GLY A 317 -21.06 -9.54 -44.50
CA GLY A 317 -22.27 -9.87 -45.26
C GLY A 317 -22.53 -8.98 -46.48
N LYS A 318 -21.55 -8.20 -46.95
CA LYS A 318 -21.68 -7.39 -48.16
C LYS A 318 -21.26 -8.17 -49.40
N SER A 319 -21.87 -7.88 -50.54
CA SER A 319 -21.37 -8.34 -51.83
C SER A 319 -20.51 -7.28 -52.47
N CYS A 320 -19.25 -7.62 -52.76
CA CYS A 320 -18.25 -6.68 -53.21
C CYS A 320 -17.71 -7.02 -54.61
N ALA A 321 -17.48 -5.99 -55.42
CA ALA A 321 -16.82 -6.10 -56.72
C ALA A 321 -15.70 -5.06 -56.83
N ILE A 322 -14.55 -5.46 -57.39
CA ILE A 322 -13.45 -4.56 -57.71
C ILE A 322 -13.64 -4.10 -59.15
N LEU A 323 -14.00 -2.82 -59.33
CA LEU A 323 -14.20 -2.22 -60.63
C LEU A 323 -12.94 -1.44 -61.05
N PRO A 324 -12.50 -1.52 -62.33
CA PRO A 324 -11.24 -0.94 -62.78
C PRO A 324 -11.07 0.58 -62.54
N ILE A 325 -12.18 1.34 -62.46
CA ILE A 325 -12.18 2.80 -62.36
C ILE A 325 -12.66 3.28 -60.98
N VAL A 326 -13.64 2.58 -60.40
CA VAL A 326 -14.35 3.01 -59.18
C VAL A 326 -13.71 2.40 -57.92
N GLY A 327 -12.84 1.40 -58.08
CA GLY A 327 -12.25 0.68 -56.96
C GLY A 327 -13.22 -0.35 -56.37
N LEU A 328 -13.16 -0.55 -55.05
CA LEU A 328 -14.02 -1.49 -54.34
C LEU A 328 -15.43 -0.92 -54.16
N VAL A 329 -16.44 -1.60 -54.70
CA VAL A 329 -17.85 -1.28 -54.48
C VAL A 329 -18.50 -2.45 -53.76
N CYS A 330 -19.14 -2.17 -52.61
CA CYS A 330 -19.82 -3.16 -51.79
C CYS A 330 -21.27 -2.73 -51.56
N ILE A 331 -22.19 -3.68 -51.71
CA ILE A 331 -23.62 -3.52 -51.42
C ILE A 331 -24.03 -4.50 -50.33
N ASP A 332 -24.93 -4.09 -49.44
CA ASP A 332 -25.46 -4.99 -48.41
C ASP A 332 -26.25 -6.12 -49.11
N ASN A 333 -25.90 -7.37 -48.78
CA ASN A 333 -26.56 -8.53 -49.38
C ASN A 333 -27.54 -9.12 -48.35
N PRO A 334 -28.86 -8.96 -48.54
CA PRO A 334 -29.84 -9.47 -47.59
C PRO A 334 -29.87 -11.00 -47.50
N PHE A 335 -29.22 -11.71 -48.43
CA PHE A 335 -29.14 -13.17 -48.48
C PHE A 335 -27.90 -13.76 -47.79
N ILE A 336 -26.98 -12.92 -47.29
CA ILE A 336 -25.81 -13.37 -46.54
C ILE A 336 -26.01 -12.97 -45.08
N ALA A 337 -26.13 -13.96 -44.20
CA ALA A 337 -26.25 -13.72 -42.77
C ALA A 337 -24.96 -13.08 -42.23
N ASN A 338 -25.07 -11.88 -41.65
CA ASN A 338 -23.99 -11.12 -41.00
C ASN A 338 -23.93 -11.34 -39.48
N LYS A 339 -24.68 -12.32 -38.96
CA LYS A 339 -24.76 -12.71 -37.54
C LYS A 339 -23.44 -12.65 -36.78
N TRP A 340 -22.41 -13.34 -37.30
CA TRP A 340 -21.10 -13.39 -36.63
C TRP A 340 -20.38 -12.05 -36.64
N ALA A 341 -20.55 -11.25 -37.70
CA ALA A 341 -19.94 -9.94 -37.81
C ALA A 341 -20.64 -8.88 -36.95
N ASP A 342 -21.97 -8.96 -36.81
CA ASP A 342 -22.76 -8.04 -35.98
C ASP A 342 -22.45 -8.21 -34.49
N LEU A 343 -22.23 -9.46 -34.07
CA LEU A 343 -21.98 -9.83 -32.68
C LEU A 343 -20.49 -9.81 -32.29
N TYR A 344 -19.58 -9.82 -33.28
CA TYR A 344 -18.13 -9.83 -33.06
C TYR A 344 -17.61 -8.73 -32.11
N PRO A 345 -18.08 -7.47 -32.16
CA PRO A 345 -17.55 -6.41 -31.31
C PRO A 345 -17.69 -6.66 -29.80
N TYR A 346 -18.64 -7.51 -29.40
CA TYR A 346 -18.93 -7.86 -28.01
C TYR A 346 -17.97 -8.88 -27.41
N ILE A 347 -17.14 -9.54 -28.23
CA ILE A 347 -16.11 -10.45 -27.72
C ILE A 347 -15.17 -9.65 -26.80
N PRO A 348 -14.96 -10.11 -25.55
CA PRO A 348 -14.07 -9.45 -24.62
C PRO A 348 -12.64 -9.48 -25.15
N LEU A 349 -11.86 -8.46 -24.77
CA LEU A 349 -10.49 -8.28 -25.23
C LEU A 349 -9.46 -9.06 -24.39
N SER A 350 -9.90 -9.74 -23.34
CA SER A 350 -9.03 -10.37 -22.35
C SER A 350 -9.77 -11.47 -21.58
N ASN A 351 -9.01 -12.29 -20.87
CA ASN A 351 -9.51 -13.26 -19.90
C ASN A 351 -10.07 -12.57 -18.65
N THR A 352 -11.34 -12.87 -18.40
CA THR A 352 -12.21 -12.36 -17.32
C THR A 352 -12.38 -13.35 -16.17
N ALA A 353 -11.70 -14.50 -16.21
CA ALA A 353 -11.76 -15.50 -15.14
C ALA A 353 -11.00 -15.01 -13.90
N ASP A 354 -11.60 -15.24 -12.73
CA ASP A 354 -10.99 -14.98 -11.43
C ASP A 354 -9.62 -15.67 -11.32
N LYS A 355 -8.73 -15.11 -10.49
CA LYS A 355 -7.50 -15.78 -10.04
C LYS A 355 -7.60 -16.05 -8.55
N GLN A 356 -7.08 -17.18 -8.09
CA GLN A 356 -7.12 -17.50 -6.67
C GLN A 356 -5.76 -17.44 -6.01
N TYR A 357 -5.75 -17.08 -4.73
CA TYR A 357 -4.58 -17.26 -3.89
C TYR A 357 -4.96 -17.54 -2.45
N LYS A 358 -4.11 -18.30 -1.76
CA LYS A 358 -4.33 -18.64 -0.36
C LYS A 358 -3.84 -17.52 0.55
N MET A 359 -4.51 -17.26 1.66
CA MET A 359 -4.00 -16.36 2.69
C MET A 359 -3.47 -17.19 3.87
N PRO A 360 -2.15 -17.44 3.98
CA PRO A 360 -1.62 -18.28 5.06
C PRO A 360 -1.73 -17.59 6.42
N ILE A 361 -1.81 -18.40 7.46
CA ILE A 361 -1.46 -17.97 8.82
C ILE A 361 -0.04 -18.45 9.06
N TYR A 362 0.89 -17.54 9.28
CA TYR A 362 2.30 -17.90 9.34
C TYR A 362 2.79 -18.14 10.78
N ILE A 363 2.28 -17.39 11.76
CA ILE A 363 2.70 -17.53 13.16
C ILE A 363 1.51 -17.41 14.10
N VAL A 364 1.47 -18.28 15.11
CA VAL A 364 0.63 -18.13 16.30
C VAL A 364 1.55 -18.12 17.53
N THR A 365 1.54 -17.04 18.31
CA THR A 365 2.27 -16.95 19.58
C THR A 365 1.29 -16.93 20.75
N VAL A 366 1.71 -17.48 21.89
CA VAL A 366 0.92 -17.45 23.13
C VAL A 366 1.84 -16.95 24.25
N GLN A 367 1.43 -15.87 24.91
CA GLN A 367 2.17 -15.21 25.98
C GLN A 367 1.23 -15.01 27.18
N GLY A 368 1.73 -15.16 28.41
CA GLY A 368 0.94 -14.93 29.62
C GLY A 368 1.59 -13.91 30.54
N THR A 369 0.79 -13.04 31.14
CA THR A 369 1.29 -12.03 32.09
C THR A 369 1.21 -12.57 33.51
N GLY A 370 2.35 -12.67 34.20
CA GLY A 370 2.42 -13.11 35.60
C GLY A 370 2.25 -14.63 35.84
N SER A 371 2.23 -15.43 34.78
CA SER A 371 1.97 -16.87 34.82
C SER A 371 2.93 -17.65 33.91
N VAL A 372 3.32 -18.88 34.32
CA VAL A 372 4.06 -19.81 33.45
C VAL A 372 3.08 -20.44 32.45
N VAL A 373 3.08 -19.93 31.23
CA VAL A 373 2.42 -20.57 30.08
C VAL A 373 3.34 -21.65 29.55
N VAL A 374 2.84 -22.88 29.44
CA VAL A 374 3.57 -23.96 28.76
C VAL A 374 2.91 -24.19 27.40
N PRO A 375 3.33 -23.45 26.35
CA PRO A 375 2.95 -23.82 25.01
C PRO A 375 3.60 -25.18 24.72
N LYS A 376 2.80 -26.17 24.32
CA LYS A 376 3.38 -27.43 23.85
C LYS A 376 3.81 -27.20 22.41
N GLU A 377 5.11 -27.26 22.12
CA GLU A 377 5.74 -27.11 20.78
C GLU A 377 5.04 -27.92 19.65
N SER A 378 4.21 -28.91 19.99
CA SER A 378 3.51 -29.81 19.06
C SER A 378 2.00 -29.54 18.87
N ILE A 379 1.42 -28.51 19.51
CA ILE A 379 0.00 -28.13 19.38
C ILE A 379 -0.14 -26.62 19.04
N ILE A 380 0.87 -26.03 18.41
CA ILE A 380 0.59 -25.15 17.26
C ILE A 380 0.50 -26.13 16.09
N ARG A 381 -0.54 -26.97 16.08
CA ARG A 381 -0.78 -27.78 14.90
C ARG A 381 -1.36 -26.80 13.88
N GLU A 382 -0.60 -26.54 12.83
CA GLU A 382 -1.09 -26.25 11.48
C GLU A 382 -2.04 -27.38 10.96
N GLN A 383 -2.80 -28.06 11.82
CA GLN A 383 -4.01 -28.71 11.37
C GLN A 383 -5.02 -27.59 11.12
N LEU A 384 -4.85 -26.98 9.95
CA LEU A 384 -5.92 -26.48 9.11
C LEU A 384 -6.89 -27.65 8.85
N GLU A 385 -7.57 -28.17 9.87
CA GLU A 385 -8.73 -29.04 9.67
C GLU A 385 -9.82 -28.29 8.89
N TYR A 386 -9.71 -26.96 8.84
CA TYR A 386 -10.60 -26.02 8.17
C TYR A 386 -10.06 -25.45 6.83
N GLY A 387 -8.90 -25.89 6.35
CA GLY A 387 -8.30 -25.41 5.10
C GLY A 387 -7.70 -24.00 5.19
N GLU A 388 -6.74 -23.68 4.31
CA GLU A 388 -6.27 -22.31 4.14
C GLU A 388 -7.32 -21.54 3.34
N PRO A 389 -7.74 -20.33 3.77
CA PRO A 389 -8.71 -19.53 3.05
C PRO A 389 -8.19 -19.21 1.65
N ILE A 390 -9.05 -19.40 0.66
CA ILE A 390 -8.77 -19.07 -0.74
C ILE A 390 -9.49 -17.75 -1.06
N LEU A 391 -8.70 -16.74 -1.40
CA LEU A 391 -9.17 -15.45 -1.93
C LEU A 391 -9.32 -15.55 -3.45
N PHE A 392 -10.43 -15.07 -3.99
CA PHE A 392 -10.68 -15.03 -5.43
C PHE A 392 -10.62 -13.59 -5.93
N TYR A 393 -9.62 -13.27 -6.74
CA TYR A 393 -9.33 -11.93 -7.25
C TYR A 393 -9.95 -11.74 -8.64
N PRO A 394 -11.13 -11.10 -8.74
CA PRO A 394 -11.76 -10.76 -10.01
C PRO A 394 -10.99 -9.67 -10.74
N HIS A 395 -11.09 -9.65 -12.07
CA HIS A 395 -10.49 -8.66 -12.97
C HIS A 395 -8.96 -8.51 -12.93
N ALA A 396 -8.23 -9.11 -11.97
CA ALA A 396 -6.80 -8.90 -11.82
C ALA A 396 -6.00 -9.34 -13.06
N TYR A 397 -6.37 -10.48 -13.65
CA TYR A 397 -5.75 -10.93 -14.88
C TYR A 397 -6.23 -10.14 -16.10
N GLU A 398 -7.51 -9.78 -16.13
CA GLU A 398 -8.10 -8.97 -17.18
C GLU A 398 -7.37 -7.62 -17.31
N VAL A 399 -7.25 -6.90 -16.20
CA VAL A 399 -6.58 -5.61 -16.11
C VAL A 399 -5.10 -5.71 -16.47
N ARG A 400 -4.43 -6.79 -16.07
CA ARG A 400 -3.04 -7.05 -16.46
C ARG A 400 -2.91 -7.15 -17.99
N GLU A 401 -3.71 -7.99 -18.64
CA GLU A 401 -3.66 -8.17 -20.10
C GLU A 401 -4.00 -6.90 -20.85
N LEU A 402 -5.06 -6.21 -20.44
CA LEU A 402 -5.52 -4.98 -21.08
C LEU A 402 -4.51 -3.84 -20.93
N SER A 403 -3.88 -3.71 -19.75
CA SER A 403 -2.82 -2.72 -19.54
C SER A 403 -1.55 -3.06 -20.33
N GLU A 404 -1.19 -4.34 -20.44
CA GLU A 404 -0.08 -4.80 -21.27
C GLU A 404 -0.36 -4.54 -22.77
N PHE A 405 -1.57 -4.83 -23.22
CA PHE A 405 -2.03 -4.59 -24.59
C PHE A 405 -1.97 -3.11 -24.95
N LEU A 406 -2.48 -2.24 -24.06
CA LEU A 406 -2.38 -0.79 -24.22
C LEU A 406 -0.91 -0.33 -24.32
N ASN A 407 -0.01 -0.92 -23.52
CA ASN A 407 1.40 -0.57 -23.54
C ASN A 407 2.14 -1.07 -24.79
N LYS A 408 1.84 -2.28 -25.29
CA LYS A 408 2.50 -2.85 -26.47
C LYS A 408 2.39 -1.95 -27.70
N THR A 409 1.25 -1.28 -27.87
CA THR A 409 0.96 -0.51 -29.09
C THR A 409 1.81 0.75 -29.26
N TYR A 410 2.40 1.29 -28.18
CA TYR A 410 3.27 2.47 -28.27
C TYR A 410 4.72 2.20 -27.88
N SER A 411 5.12 0.94 -27.71
CA SER A 411 6.51 0.58 -27.47
C SER A 411 7.28 0.59 -28.80
N PRO A 412 8.40 1.33 -28.93
CA PRO A 412 9.26 1.24 -30.11
C PRO A 412 9.72 -0.21 -30.35
N SER A 413 9.69 -0.64 -31.62
CA SER A 413 10.16 -1.98 -32.02
C SER A 413 11.58 -2.24 -31.50
N GLY A 414 11.75 -3.27 -30.68
CA GLY A 414 13.05 -3.68 -30.11
C GLY A 414 13.35 -3.17 -28.70
N SER A 415 12.46 -2.38 -28.09
CA SER A 415 12.56 -2.02 -26.66
C SER A 415 11.78 -3.03 -25.81
N SER A 416 12.45 -3.68 -24.84
CA SER A 416 11.76 -4.54 -23.88
C SER A 416 10.94 -3.66 -22.94
N ALA A 417 9.61 -3.81 -22.94
CA ALA A 417 8.70 -3.08 -22.06
C ALA A 417 8.99 -3.28 -20.56
N THR A 418 9.84 -4.25 -20.22
CA THR A 418 10.13 -4.75 -18.87
C THR A 418 11.41 -4.22 -18.22
N SER A 419 12.14 -3.26 -18.82
CA SER A 419 13.29 -2.67 -18.11
C SER A 419 12.80 -1.78 -16.96
N VAL A 420 12.93 -2.26 -15.74
CA VAL A 420 12.74 -1.49 -14.51
C VAL A 420 13.67 -0.28 -14.56
N ASP A 421 13.13 0.91 -14.26
CA ASP A 421 13.94 2.11 -14.11
C ASP A 421 14.96 1.89 -12.96
N PRO A 422 16.28 1.96 -13.20
CA PRO A 422 17.29 1.70 -12.18
C PRO A 422 17.13 2.56 -10.92
N LYS A 423 16.61 3.81 -11.06
CA LYS A 423 16.35 4.69 -9.91
C LYS A 423 15.18 4.23 -9.04
N LEU A 424 14.22 3.48 -9.59
CA LEU A 424 13.16 2.85 -8.81
C LEU A 424 13.59 1.48 -8.25
N SER A 425 14.61 0.85 -8.84
CA SER A 425 15.15 -0.42 -8.33
C SER A 425 15.88 -0.26 -7.00
N GLU A 426 16.37 0.94 -6.66
CA GLU A 426 16.88 1.26 -5.32
C GLU A 426 15.76 1.46 -4.29
N ILE A 427 14.58 1.94 -4.70
CA ILE A 427 13.38 2.00 -3.84
C ILE A 427 12.76 0.60 -3.65
N ASN A 428 12.80 -0.24 -4.69
CA ASN A 428 12.28 -1.61 -4.64
C ASN A 428 13.26 -2.63 -4.05
N SER A 429 14.58 -2.35 -4.01
CA SER A 429 15.52 -3.16 -3.22
C SER A 429 15.33 -2.95 -1.72
N TYR A 430 14.73 -1.82 -1.33
CA TYR A 430 14.20 -1.56 0.02
C TYR A 430 12.91 -2.36 0.33
N ASN A 431 12.25 -2.94 -0.68
CA ASN A 431 11.01 -3.72 -0.54
C ASN A 431 11.22 -5.24 -0.44
N LYS A 432 12.47 -5.69 -0.20
CA LYS A 432 12.70 -6.97 0.47
C LYS A 432 12.42 -6.81 1.97
N ARG A 433 11.24 -6.25 2.30
CA ARG A 433 10.84 -5.88 3.65
C ARG A 433 10.71 -7.12 4.50
N ASP A 434 11.45 -7.12 5.60
CA ASP A 434 11.05 -7.82 6.81
C ASP A 434 9.56 -7.49 7.08
N PRO A 435 8.67 -8.46 7.35
CA PRO A 435 7.28 -8.21 7.73
C PRO A 435 7.09 -7.14 8.82
N GLU A 436 8.14 -6.83 9.59
CA GLU A 436 8.20 -5.82 10.64
C GLU A 436 8.43 -4.37 10.14
N GLN A 437 8.81 -4.14 8.87
CA GLN A 437 9.13 -2.80 8.32
C GLN A 437 8.09 -2.27 7.33
N CYS A 438 6.87 -2.74 7.47
CA CYS A 438 5.75 -2.21 6.73
C CYS A 438 5.37 -0.84 7.27
N ARG A 439 5.46 0.23 6.46
CA ARG A 439 4.86 1.54 6.78
C ARG A 439 3.86 1.86 5.68
N THR A 440 2.60 2.09 6.06
CA THR A 440 1.56 2.58 5.15
C THR A 440 1.46 4.09 5.27
N ILE A 441 1.83 4.79 4.20
CA ILE A 441 1.32 6.14 3.92
C ILE A 441 -0.06 5.99 3.25
N GLU A 442 -0.88 7.05 3.31
CA GLU A 442 -2.21 7.21 2.71
C GLU A 442 -2.84 6.03 1.94
N VAL A 443 -4.10 5.70 2.24
CA VAL A 443 -4.83 4.63 1.54
C VAL A 443 -5.94 5.14 0.65
N ARG A 444 -6.35 4.31 -0.31
CA ARG A 444 -7.57 4.50 -1.11
C ARG A 444 -8.55 3.37 -0.84
N ALA A 445 -9.84 3.69 -0.78
CA ALA A 445 -10.90 2.72 -0.61
C ALA A 445 -12.00 3.00 -1.63
N ASN A 446 -12.48 1.94 -2.28
CA ASN A 446 -13.66 1.97 -3.12
C ASN A 446 -14.33 0.59 -3.04
N ALA A 447 -15.65 0.55 -3.19
CA ALA A 447 -16.36 -0.72 -3.26
C ALA A 447 -15.85 -1.53 -4.45
N GLY A 448 -15.74 -2.84 -4.30
CA GLY A 448 -15.24 -3.76 -5.31
C GLY A 448 -16.10 -5.01 -5.40
N ASP A 449 -15.63 -5.99 -6.16
CA ASP A 449 -16.23 -7.31 -6.15
C ASP A 449 -15.73 -8.14 -4.95
N ASP A 450 -16.60 -8.97 -4.38
CA ASP A 450 -16.31 -9.88 -3.27
C ASP A 450 -15.14 -10.83 -3.59
N LEU A 451 -14.17 -10.91 -2.67
CA LEU A 451 -13.08 -11.89 -2.68
C LEU A 451 -13.51 -13.27 -2.13
N PHE A 452 -14.66 -13.33 -1.44
CA PHE A 452 -15.27 -14.54 -0.86
C PHE A 452 -16.75 -14.68 -1.24
N PRO A 453 -17.08 -14.93 -2.52
CA PRO A 453 -18.48 -14.99 -2.95
C PRO A 453 -19.20 -16.29 -2.51
N ILE A 454 -18.52 -17.25 -1.86
CA ILE A 454 -19.12 -18.55 -1.50
C ILE A 454 -19.66 -18.50 -0.06
N ASN A 455 -20.96 -18.73 0.08
CA ASN A 455 -21.69 -18.85 1.35
C ASN A 455 -21.57 -20.25 2.01
N GLU A 456 -20.55 -21.04 1.68
CA GLU A 456 -20.24 -22.26 2.44
C GLU A 456 -19.52 -21.86 3.73
N ARG A 457 -20.25 -21.20 4.63
CA ARG A 457 -19.91 -21.26 6.05
C ARG A 457 -19.86 -22.74 6.40
N ILE A 458 -18.67 -23.31 6.51
CA ILE A 458 -18.48 -24.69 6.94
C ILE A 458 -19.17 -24.81 8.31
N ASN A 459 -20.42 -25.29 8.34
CA ASN A 459 -21.25 -25.41 9.53
C ASN A 459 -21.42 -24.12 10.37
N GLY A 460 -21.50 -22.94 9.75
CA GLY A 460 -21.69 -21.67 10.48
C GLY A 460 -20.45 -21.16 11.24
N LYS A 461 -19.29 -21.80 11.04
CA LYS A 461 -17.98 -21.33 11.51
C LYS A 461 -17.38 -20.39 10.43
N GLY A 462 -16.56 -19.41 10.83
CA GLY A 462 -16.04 -18.33 9.94
C GLY A 462 -15.09 -18.82 8.83
N ASP A 463 -14.50 -17.88 8.09
CA ASP A 463 -13.75 -18.18 6.85
C ASP A 463 -12.30 -18.63 7.10
N ILE A 464 -11.71 -18.24 8.23
CA ILE A 464 -10.40 -18.74 8.71
C ILE A 464 -10.54 -19.21 10.14
N GLY A 465 -10.18 -20.46 10.44
CA GLY A 465 -10.21 -21.01 11.80
C GLY A 465 -8.81 -21.38 12.32
N VAL A 466 -8.48 -20.93 13.54
CA VAL A 466 -7.25 -21.33 14.25
C VAL A 466 -7.62 -21.99 15.57
N GLY A 467 -7.31 -23.28 15.72
CA GLY A 467 -7.40 -23.98 17.00
C GLY A 467 -6.19 -23.68 17.86
N VAL A 468 -6.38 -23.05 19.02
CA VAL A 468 -5.30 -22.76 19.97
C VAL A 468 -5.57 -23.45 21.31
N TYR A 469 -4.59 -24.21 21.78
CA TYR A 469 -4.59 -24.81 23.11
C TYR A 469 -3.47 -24.22 23.96
N PHE A 470 -3.80 -23.78 25.17
CA PHE A 470 -2.82 -23.38 26.18
C PHE A 470 -3.15 -23.96 27.55
N LYS A 471 -2.10 -24.10 28.36
CA LYS A 471 -2.18 -24.50 29.76
C LYS A 471 -1.38 -23.52 30.60
N VAL A 472 -2.06 -22.89 31.55
CA VAL A 472 -1.46 -22.05 32.59
C VAL A 472 -1.33 -22.87 33.86
N ASN A 473 -0.11 -23.12 34.29
CA ASN A 473 0.15 -23.93 35.48
C ASN A 473 -0.07 -23.16 36.78
N GLU A 474 0.09 -21.84 36.74
CA GLU A 474 0.23 -20.99 37.90
C GLU A 474 -0.49 -19.66 37.68
N LEU A 475 -1.45 -19.31 38.54
CA LEU A 475 -2.14 -18.02 38.50
C LEU A 475 -1.66 -17.13 39.66
N PRO A 476 -1.17 -15.91 39.39
CA PRO A 476 -0.71 -15.01 40.43
C PRO A 476 -1.90 -14.48 41.25
N ARG A 477 -1.66 -14.28 42.54
CA ARG A 477 -2.63 -13.66 43.44
C ARG A 477 -2.65 -12.15 43.22
N VAL A 478 -3.84 -11.57 43.01
CA VAL A 478 -4.02 -10.12 42.83
C VAL A 478 -4.67 -9.43 44.02
N SER A 479 -5.49 -10.14 44.81
CA SER A 479 -6.04 -9.59 46.05
C SER A 479 -6.33 -10.66 47.10
N CYS A 480 -6.51 -10.21 48.34
CA CYS A 480 -6.92 -11.04 49.47
C CYS A 480 -7.83 -10.21 50.37
N ASP A 481 -9.10 -10.60 50.48
CA ASP A 481 -10.13 -9.86 51.20
C ASP A 481 -10.68 -10.69 52.37
N TYR A 482 -10.90 -10.09 53.54
CA TYR A 482 -11.55 -10.77 54.66
C TYR A 482 -13.07 -10.50 54.65
N ASN A 483 -13.89 -11.54 54.66
CA ASN A 483 -15.34 -11.42 54.80
C ASN A 483 -15.74 -11.56 56.28
N PRO A 484 -16.13 -10.47 56.96
CA PRO A 484 -16.44 -10.50 58.39
C PRO A 484 -17.73 -11.25 58.72
N ILE A 485 -18.60 -11.50 57.74
CA ILE A 485 -19.89 -12.19 57.93
C ILE A 485 -19.68 -13.71 57.90
N SER A 486 -18.91 -14.22 56.94
CA SER A 486 -18.58 -15.66 56.86
C SER A 486 -17.38 -16.05 57.71
N GLN A 487 -16.62 -15.08 58.24
CA GLN A 487 -15.35 -15.28 58.94
C GLN A 487 -14.29 -15.99 58.08
N GLU A 488 -14.31 -15.76 56.77
CA GLU A 488 -13.40 -16.39 55.81
C GLU A 488 -12.56 -15.34 55.09
N TRP A 489 -11.32 -15.70 54.77
CA TRP A 489 -10.49 -14.98 53.82
C TRP A 489 -10.82 -15.43 52.40
N LYS A 490 -10.79 -14.50 51.44
CA LYS A 490 -11.03 -14.73 50.03
C LYS A 490 -9.81 -14.24 49.24
N GLY A 491 -8.99 -15.18 48.77
CA GLY A 491 -7.94 -14.90 47.80
C GLY A 491 -8.52 -14.80 46.38
N THR A 492 -8.12 -13.76 45.63
CA THR A 492 -8.44 -13.62 44.20
C THR A 492 -7.17 -13.80 43.39
N PHE A 493 -7.23 -14.71 42.43
CA PHE A 493 -6.14 -15.05 41.51
C PHE A 493 -6.58 -14.67 40.11
N TYR A 494 -5.72 -13.98 39.38
CA TYR A 494 -6.01 -13.49 38.04
C TYR A 494 -4.87 -13.85 37.11
N GLY A 495 -5.19 -14.45 35.96
CA GLY A 495 -4.25 -14.68 34.88
C GLY A 495 -4.77 -14.08 33.60
N GLU A 496 -3.83 -13.66 32.76
CA GLU A 496 -4.10 -13.15 31.42
C GLU A 496 -3.20 -13.84 30.42
N VAL A 497 -3.80 -14.37 29.36
CA VAL A 497 -3.08 -14.99 28.23
C VAL A 497 -3.41 -14.20 26.97
N SER A 498 -2.36 -13.65 26.36
CA SER A 498 -2.38 -13.02 25.05
C SER A 498 -2.00 -14.06 23.99
N ILE A 499 -2.89 -14.28 23.04
CA ILE A 499 -2.68 -15.10 21.84
C ILE A 499 -2.51 -14.13 20.68
N GLU A 500 -1.39 -14.21 19.96
CA GLU A 500 -1.15 -13.40 18.78
C GLU A 500 -1.19 -14.27 17.53
N ILE A 501 -2.07 -13.95 16.58
CA ILE A 501 -2.18 -14.63 15.29
C ILE A 501 -1.70 -13.67 14.22
N HIS A 502 -0.65 -14.06 13.50
CA HIS A 502 -0.05 -13.30 12.42
C HIS A 502 -0.49 -13.89 11.09
N THR A 503 -1.19 -13.11 10.29
CA THR A 503 -1.50 -13.51 8.92
C THR A 503 -0.35 -13.16 7.99
N ASP A 504 -0.14 -13.98 6.96
CA ASP A 504 0.81 -13.64 5.92
C ASP A 504 0.37 -12.40 5.13
N PRO A 505 1.31 -11.74 4.44
CA PRO A 505 1.00 -10.70 3.47
C PRO A 505 -0.09 -11.14 2.47
N VAL A 506 -1.12 -10.32 2.28
CA VAL A 506 -2.13 -10.53 1.21
C VAL A 506 -1.39 -10.51 -0.12
N GLN A 507 -1.61 -11.54 -0.95
CA GLN A 507 -0.97 -11.65 -2.24
C GLN A 507 -1.97 -11.53 -3.38
N ILE A 508 -1.86 -10.45 -4.14
CA ILE A 508 -2.72 -10.21 -5.29
C ILE A 508 -2.03 -10.75 -6.54
N PRO A 509 -2.70 -11.61 -7.31
CA PRO A 509 -2.27 -11.99 -8.64
C PRO A 509 -2.05 -10.77 -9.55
N ASN A 510 -0.86 -10.64 -10.11
CA ASN A 510 -0.50 -9.64 -11.13
C ASN A 510 -0.48 -8.15 -10.69
N ALA A 511 -0.60 -7.82 -9.40
CA ALA A 511 -0.65 -6.41 -8.98
C ALA A 511 0.62 -5.62 -9.36
N ASP A 512 1.81 -6.23 -9.24
CA ASP A 512 3.07 -5.63 -9.70
C ASP A 512 3.03 -5.32 -11.19
N GLN A 513 2.58 -6.27 -12.02
CA GLN A 513 2.51 -6.09 -13.46
C GLN A 513 1.49 -5.03 -13.84
N ILE A 514 0.34 -4.99 -13.17
CA ILE A 514 -0.66 -3.94 -13.37
C ILE A 514 -0.04 -2.58 -13.03
N TRP A 515 0.60 -2.45 -11.87
CA TRP A 515 1.22 -1.20 -11.44
C TRP A 515 2.37 -0.76 -12.33
N GLN A 516 3.22 -1.69 -12.77
CA GLN A 516 4.31 -1.42 -13.71
C GLN A 516 3.77 -1.00 -15.08
N ASN A 517 2.72 -1.66 -15.58
CA ASN A 517 2.13 -1.32 -16.86
C ASN A 517 1.42 0.03 -16.81
N THR A 518 0.74 0.35 -15.71
CA THR A 518 -0.11 1.54 -15.62
C THR A 518 0.65 2.75 -15.10
N VAL A 519 1.45 2.61 -14.04
CA VAL A 519 2.01 3.72 -13.25
C VAL A 519 3.55 3.76 -13.26
N SER A 520 4.24 2.77 -12.69
CA SER A 520 5.64 2.93 -12.26
C SER A 520 6.70 2.49 -13.27
N GLY A 521 6.35 1.54 -14.16
CA GLY A 521 7.28 0.98 -15.13
C GLY A 521 7.84 2.05 -16.07
N ALA A 522 9.08 1.89 -16.54
CA ALA A 522 9.73 2.89 -17.41
C ALA A 522 8.92 3.19 -18.68
N SER A 523 8.14 2.23 -19.14
CA SER A 523 7.25 2.35 -20.29
C SER A 523 5.76 2.37 -19.92
N SER A 524 5.43 2.71 -18.67
CA SER A 524 4.04 2.73 -18.18
C SER A 524 3.18 3.76 -18.92
N THR A 525 1.86 3.57 -18.90
CA THR A 525 0.95 4.53 -19.53
C THR A 525 1.07 5.93 -18.88
N VAL A 526 1.17 6.01 -17.55
CA VAL A 526 1.37 7.29 -16.85
C VAL A 526 2.65 7.99 -17.29
N LYS A 527 3.81 7.30 -17.30
CA LYS A 527 5.09 7.92 -17.72
C LYS A 527 5.11 8.32 -19.19
N ARG A 528 4.30 7.71 -20.05
CA ARG A 528 4.17 8.15 -21.45
C ARG A 528 3.40 9.46 -21.59
N ILE A 529 2.35 9.65 -20.80
CA ILE A 529 1.52 10.87 -20.83
C ILE A 529 2.20 12.00 -20.04
N PHE A 530 2.83 11.65 -18.92
CA PHE A 530 3.56 12.56 -18.04
C PHE A 530 5.05 12.16 -17.97
N PRO A 531 5.84 12.43 -19.03
CA PRO A 531 7.23 11.98 -19.11
C PRO A 531 8.19 12.67 -18.13
N LYS A 532 7.77 13.80 -17.54
CA LYS A 532 8.56 14.53 -16.55
C LYS A 532 7.95 14.36 -15.18
N ILE A 533 8.62 13.59 -14.33
CA ILE A 533 8.24 13.36 -12.94
C ILE A 533 9.33 13.98 -12.06
N GLU A 534 9.17 15.27 -11.76
CA GLU A 534 10.14 16.09 -11.04
C GLU A 534 9.43 17.28 -10.39
N LYS A 535 10.06 17.91 -9.39
CA LYS A 535 9.52 19.09 -8.70
C LYS A 535 9.07 20.17 -9.69
N GLY A 536 7.84 20.65 -9.56
CA GLY A 536 7.25 21.65 -10.46
C GLY A 536 6.65 21.10 -11.77
N SER A 537 6.66 19.78 -12.00
CA SER A 537 5.88 19.16 -13.07
C SER A 537 4.45 18.80 -12.58
N PRO A 538 3.51 18.43 -13.47
CA PRO A 538 2.15 18.02 -13.06
C PRO A 538 2.11 16.81 -12.13
N ILE A 539 3.16 15.98 -12.12
CA ILE A 539 3.33 14.85 -11.21
C ILE A 539 4.74 14.94 -10.66
N GLU A 540 4.92 15.43 -9.43
CA GLU A 540 6.26 15.62 -8.88
C GLU A 540 6.97 14.29 -8.58
N CYS A 541 6.20 13.24 -8.30
CA CYS A 541 6.67 11.93 -7.85
C CYS A 541 5.54 10.89 -7.97
N LEU A 542 5.88 9.59 -7.96
CA LEU A 542 4.93 8.49 -7.95
C LEU A 542 5.05 7.74 -6.61
N ALA A 543 4.08 7.95 -5.72
CA ALA A 543 3.99 7.22 -4.47
C ALA A 543 3.46 5.80 -4.72
N ASP A 544 3.92 4.85 -3.91
CA ASP A 544 3.35 3.50 -3.84
C ASP A 544 2.27 3.47 -2.75
N ILE A 545 1.01 3.55 -3.20
CA ILE A 545 -0.18 3.77 -2.38
C ILE A 545 -0.98 2.47 -2.43
N PRO A 546 -1.29 1.84 -1.29
CA PRO A 546 -2.15 0.66 -1.26
C PRO A 546 -3.64 1.06 -1.35
N THR A 547 -4.47 0.10 -1.74
CA THR A 547 -5.91 0.17 -1.42
C THR A 547 -6.21 -0.58 -0.13
N VAL A 548 -7.38 -0.32 0.43
CA VAL A 548 -7.85 -0.97 1.66
C VAL A 548 -9.28 -1.46 1.50
N SER A 549 -9.55 -2.63 2.08
CA SER A 549 -10.89 -3.20 2.24
C SER A 549 -11.15 -3.57 3.70
N LYS A 550 -12.42 -3.68 4.07
CA LYS A 550 -12.84 -3.99 5.44
C LYS A 550 -12.71 -5.49 5.68
N ALA A 551 -12.24 -5.88 6.85
CA ALA A 551 -12.24 -7.26 7.33
C ALA A 551 -12.82 -7.34 8.74
N VAL A 552 -13.52 -8.43 9.05
CA VAL A 552 -14.22 -8.60 10.33
C VAL A 552 -13.61 -9.76 11.11
N TYR A 553 -13.18 -9.48 12.34
CA TYR A 553 -12.62 -10.48 13.24
C TYR A 553 -13.65 -10.78 14.32
N LYS A 554 -14.27 -11.96 14.27
CA LYS A 554 -15.34 -12.34 15.20
C LYS A 554 -14.79 -13.23 16.32
N PRO A 555 -14.90 -12.83 17.60
CA PRO A 555 -14.61 -13.73 18.71
C PRO A 555 -15.54 -14.94 18.69
N VAL A 556 -15.04 -16.07 19.17
CA VAL A 556 -15.90 -17.19 19.57
C VAL A 556 -16.62 -16.82 20.85
N GLU A 557 -17.82 -17.39 21.03
CA GLU A 557 -18.59 -17.24 22.26
C GLU A 557 -17.71 -17.61 23.48
N GLY A 558 -17.58 -16.69 24.43
CA GLY A 558 -16.71 -16.87 25.60
C GLY A 558 -15.25 -16.43 25.43
N THR A 559 -14.91 -15.60 24.43
CA THR A 559 -13.65 -14.84 24.40
C THR A 559 -13.83 -13.46 25.02
N ASP A 560 -12.94 -13.08 25.93
CA ASP A 560 -13.09 -11.86 26.74
C ASP A 560 -12.81 -10.58 25.95
N LYS A 561 -11.69 -10.52 25.22
CA LYS A 561 -11.28 -9.35 24.43
C LYS A 561 -10.54 -9.76 23.16
N ILE A 562 -10.82 -9.06 22.07
CA ILE A 562 -10.05 -9.13 20.82
C ILE A 562 -9.64 -7.71 20.44
N GLY A 563 -8.39 -7.56 20.01
CA GLY A 563 -7.88 -6.38 19.33
C GLY A 563 -7.18 -6.79 18.04
N VAL A 564 -7.15 -5.88 17.07
CA VAL A 564 -6.41 -6.08 15.82
C VAL A 564 -5.41 -4.93 15.67
N LYS A 565 -4.18 -5.26 15.31
CA LYS A 565 -3.13 -4.29 14.97
C LYS A 565 -2.68 -4.53 13.54
N SER A 566 -2.46 -3.44 12.79
CA SER A 566 -1.78 -3.58 11.51
C SER A 566 -0.31 -3.90 11.75
N LEU A 567 0.28 -4.80 10.96
CA LEU A 567 1.74 -4.91 10.90
C LEU A 567 2.36 -3.67 10.22
N THR A 568 1.58 -2.88 9.48
CA THR A 568 2.02 -1.65 8.80
C THR A 568 2.08 -0.41 9.70
N ASN A 569 1.40 -0.47 10.83
CA ASN A 569 1.33 0.62 11.80
C ASN A 569 0.98 0.00 13.17
N PRO A 570 1.98 -0.51 13.92
CA PRO A 570 1.73 -1.21 15.18
C PRO A 570 1.03 -0.37 16.26
N GLU A 571 1.08 0.97 16.12
CA GLU A 571 0.37 1.91 16.99
C GLU A 571 -1.12 2.02 16.64
N GLU A 572 -1.51 1.74 15.40
CA GLU A 572 -2.90 1.75 14.94
C GLU A 572 -3.62 0.47 15.41
N LYS A 573 -4.53 0.65 16.37
CA LYS A 573 -5.42 -0.40 16.87
C LYS A 573 -6.78 -0.29 16.19
N TYR A 574 -7.25 -1.40 15.64
CA TYR A 574 -8.59 -1.51 15.08
C TYR A 574 -9.53 -2.18 16.05
N ASP A 575 -10.77 -1.70 16.02
CA ASP A 575 -11.92 -2.49 16.46
C ASP A 575 -11.98 -3.77 15.59
N PRO A 576 -12.10 -4.97 16.17
CA PRO A 576 -12.25 -6.22 15.42
C PRO A 576 -13.34 -6.17 14.34
N LEU A 577 -14.39 -5.36 14.51
CA LEU A 577 -15.46 -5.18 13.53
C LEU A 577 -15.12 -4.20 12.39
N ASN A 578 -14.01 -3.47 12.50
CA ASN A 578 -13.59 -2.41 11.58
C ASN A 578 -12.11 -2.55 11.19
N ALA A 579 -11.60 -3.78 11.21
CA ALA A 579 -10.24 -4.03 10.78
C ALA A 579 -10.12 -3.95 9.25
N LYS A 580 -8.88 -3.92 8.76
CA LYS A 580 -8.54 -3.53 7.40
C LYS A 580 -7.61 -4.55 6.74
N LEU A 581 -7.83 -4.86 5.48
CA LEU A 581 -6.88 -5.58 4.62
C LEU A 581 -6.34 -4.65 3.56
N TYR A 582 -5.02 -4.69 3.36
CA TYR A 582 -4.33 -3.78 2.45
C TYR A 582 -3.84 -4.51 1.21
N PHE A 583 -3.98 -3.83 0.08
CA PHE A 583 -3.71 -4.34 -1.26
C PHE A 583 -2.64 -3.46 -1.92
N PRO A 584 -1.47 -4.01 -2.29
CA PRO A 584 -0.33 -3.22 -2.76
C PRO A 584 -0.65 -2.51 -4.07
N HIS A 585 -0.06 -1.33 -4.26
CA HIS A 585 0.00 -0.58 -5.52
C HIS A 585 -1.32 -0.08 -6.12
N LEU A 586 -2.45 -0.70 -5.80
CA LEU A 586 -3.75 -0.41 -6.40
C LEU A 586 -4.18 1.03 -6.10
N GLY A 587 -3.77 1.61 -4.97
CA GLY A 587 -4.04 3.01 -4.66
C GLY A 587 -3.30 3.95 -5.62
N SER A 588 -2.08 3.60 -6.04
CA SER A 588 -1.34 4.33 -7.06
C SER A 588 -1.99 4.20 -8.43
N VAL A 589 -2.51 3.01 -8.76
CA VAL A 589 -3.26 2.80 -10.01
C VAL A 589 -4.51 3.69 -10.01
N TYR A 590 -5.24 3.75 -8.90
CA TYR A 590 -6.37 4.65 -8.75
C TYR A 590 -5.97 6.12 -8.93
N GLU A 591 -4.96 6.58 -8.20
CA GLU A 591 -4.57 7.98 -8.16
C GLU A 591 -3.98 8.46 -9.50
N TYR A 592 -2.97 7.75 -10.02
CA TYR A 592 -2.21 8.23 -11.16
C TYR A 592 -2.81 7.75 -12.49
N PHE A 593 -3.29 6.51 -12.56
CA PHE A 593 -3.79 5.93 -13.80
C PHE A 593 -5.29 6.22 -14.01
N LEU A 594 -6.15 5.99 -13.02
CA LEU A 594 -7.58 6.31 -13.17
C LEU A 594 -7.82 7.81 -13.11
N LYS A 595 -7.51 8.50 -12.00
CA LYS A 595 -7.78 9.95 -11.91
C LYS A 595 -6.88 10.76 -12.84
N GLY A 596 -5.56 10.54 -12.78
CA GLY A 596 -4.59 11.36 -13.50
C GLY A 596 -4.72 11.33 -15.02
N ILE A 597 -4.80 10.14 -15.63
CA ILE A 597 -4.90 10.02 -17.10
C ILE A 597 -6.28 10.44 -17.60
N GLN A 598 -7.36 10.17 -16.86
CA GLN A 598 -8.70 10.52 -17.32
C GLN A 598 -8.86 12.03 -17.52
N THR A 599 -8.33 12.83 -16.61
CA THR A 599 -8.29 14.28 -16.74
C THR A 599 -7.57 14.71 -18.02
N ALA A 600 -6.51 14.00 -18.42
CA ALA A 600 -5.77 14.29 -19.66
C ALA A 600 -6.52 13.87 -20.94
N LEU A 601 -7.23 12.74 -20.93
CA LEU A 601 -7.88 12.17 -22.12
C LEU A 601 -9.36 12.54 -22.28
N ARG A 602 -9.99 13.18 -21.28
CA ARG A 602 -11.43 13.53 -21.30
C ARG A 602 -11.65 15.04 -21.11
N PRO A 603 -11.51 15.85 -22.18
CA PRO A 603 -11.50 17.32 -22.10
C PRO A 603 -12.82 18.00 -21.65
N LYS A 604 -13.88 17.23 -21.34
CA LYS A 604 -15.16 17.76 -20.81
C LYS A 604 -15.22 17.83 -19.28
N GLY A 605 -14.08 17.71 -18.59
CA GLY A 605 -13.99 17.91 -17.13
C GLY A 605 -14.39 16.68 -16.31
N TYR A 606 -14.16 15.47 -16.82
CA TYR A 606 -14.30 14.25 -16.04
C TYR A 606 -12.94 13.87 -15.45
N GLY A 607 -12.81 13.92 -14.12
CA GLY A 607 -11.61 13.57 -13.38
C GLY A 607 -11.16 14.68 -12.44
N ASP A 608 -10.59 14.28 -11.31
CA ASP A 608 -9.95 15.21 -10.38
C ASP A 608 -8.53 15.53 -10.87
N PRO A 609 -8.02 16.76 -10.64
CA PRO A 609 -6.61 17.04 -10.84
C PRO A 609 -5.76 16.18 -9.91
N ILE A 610 -4.60 15.72 -10.39
CA ILE A 610 -3.65 14.93 -9.60
C ILE A 610 -3.17 15.80 -8.41
N PRO A 611 -3.23 15.31 -7.16
CA PRO A 611 -2.70 16.01 -6.01
C PRO A 611 -1.20 16.29 -6.21
N ASN A 612 -0.80 17.56 -6.25
CA ASN A 612 0.60 17.95 -6.41
C ASN A 612 1.42 17.54 -5.18
N GLY A 613 2.32 16.56 -5.34
CA GLY A 613 3.49 16.32 -4.47
C GLY A 613 3.21 15.90 -3.02
N LEU A 614 1.98 16.02 -2.52
CA LEU A 614 1.61 15.68 -1.14
C LEU A 614 1.81 14.19 -0.83
N LEU A 615 1.64 13.31 -1.82
CA LEU A 615 1.60 11.86 -1.62
C LEU A 615 2.98 11.20 -1.49
N CYS A 616 4.04 11.88 -1.92
CA CYS A 616 5.42 11.41 -1.72
C CYS A 616 6.17 12.27 -0.72
N ARG A 617 5.45 13.15 0.00
CA ARG A 617 5.88 13.50 1.34
C ARG A 617 5.61 12.25 2.16
N THR A 618 6.61 11.39 2.25
CA THR A 618 6.76 10.60 3.46
C THR A 618 6.64 11.61 4.60
N ASP A 619 5.95 11.26 5.68
CA ASP A 619 6.16 11.93 6.97
C ASP A 619 7.58 11.60 7.49
N GLU A 620 8.59 11.72 6.62
CA GLU A 620 9.76 12.53 6.89
C GLU A 620 9.28 14.00 6.86
N GLU A 621 8.53 14.40 7.89
CA GLU A 621 9.07 15.53 8.63
C GLU A 621 10.53 15.16 8.85
N GLU A 622 11.42 15.94 8.24
CA GLU A 622 12.86 15.94 8.47
C GLU A 622 13.10 15.26 9.81
N GLU A 623 13.77 14.10 9.83
CA GLU A 623 14.41 13.68 11.07
C GLU A 623 15.20 14.92 11.50
N GLU A 624 14.68 15.63 12.50
CA GLU A 624 15.22 16.89 13.03
C GLU A 624 16.63 16.67 13.61
N ASP A 625 17.12 15.42 13.51
CA ASP A 625 18.40 14.91 13.97
C ASP A 625 19.48 14.93 12.87
N MET A 626 19.12 15.08 11.58
CA MET A 626 20.07 15.40 10.52
C MET A 626 19.99 16.88 10.14
N CYS A 627 21.14 17.56 10.20
CA CYS A 627 21.25 18.96 9.81
C CYS A 627 20.84 19.21 8.34
N PRO A 628 20.27 20.40 8.03
CA PRO A 628 20.01 20.80 6.65
C PRO A 628 21.26 20.78 5.77
N VAL A 629 21.13 20.20 4.57
CA VAL A 629 22.23 20.16 3.59
C VAL A 629 22.56 21.57 3.10
N VAL A 630 23.77 22.03 3.40
CA VAL A 630 24.28 23.33 2.93
C VAL A 630 25.37 23.10 1.87
N PRO A 631 25.21 23.61 0.64
CA PRO A 631 26.23 23.45 -0.40
C PRO A 631 27.49 24.28 -0.09
N ASP A 632 28.65 23.85 -0.57
CA ASP A 632 29.92 24.57 -0.40
C ASP A 632 29.84 26.03 -0.89
N SER A 633 28.96 26.35 -1.84
CA SER A 633 28.75 27.73 -2.32
C SER A 633 28.21 28.71 -1.26
N GLU A 634 27.62 28.19 -0.18
CA GLU A 634 27.10 28.99 0.94
C GLU A 634 28.08 29.11 2.10
N VAL A 635 29.24 28.45 2.00
CA VAL A 635 30.31 28.49 3.00
C VAL A 635 31.45 29.37 2.51
N SER A 636 31.96 30.24 3.37
CA SER A 636 33.14 31.05 3.02
C SER A 636 34.33 30.17 2.66
N GLU A 637 35.00 30.48 1.54
CA GLU A 637 36.13 29.72 0.96
C GLU A 637 37.26 29.41 1.97
N LYS A 638 37.49 30.30 2.95
CA LYS A 638 38.48 30.11 4.03
C LYS A 638 38.20 28.91 4.97
N PHE A 639 36.97 28.40 5.00
CA PHE A 639 36.55 27.21 5.77
C PHE A 639 36.34 25.98 4.88
N LEU A 640 36.70 26.04 3.60
CA LEU A 640 36.59 24.94 2.65
C LEU A 640 37.97 24.36 2.31
N GLY A 641 38.01 23.37 1.42
CA GLY A 641 39.27 22.73 1.00
C GLY A 641 39.95 22.00 2.16
N ASP A 642 41.26 22.21 2.30
CA ASP A 642 42.09 21.53 3.30
C ASP A 642 41.57 21.74 4.73
N TYR A 643 40.97 22.90 5.02
CA TYR A 643 40.41 23.16 6.35
C TYR A 643 39.29 22.16 6.68
N LYS A 644 38.30 22.04 5.78
CA LYS A 644 37.17 21.12 5.96
C LYS A 644 37.68 19.68 6.05
N LEU A 645 38.56 19.29 5.14
CA LEU A 645 39.11 17.93 5.11
C LEU A 645 39.86 17.56 6.40
N ASN A 646 40.66 18.48 6.95
CA ASN A 646 41.39 18.21 8.19
C ASN A 646 40.48 18.22 9.43
N TYR A 647 39.38 18.99 9.42
CA TYR A 647 38.36 18.91 10.47
C TYR A 647 37.66 17.54 10.46
N LEU A 648 37.24 17.07 9.29
CA LEU A 648 36.61 15.75 9.12
C LEU A 648 37.56 14.62 9.58
N ASP A 649 38.80 14.63 9.09
CA ASP A 649 39.84 13.66 9.49
C ASP A 649 40.11 13.69 11.01
N LEU A 650 39.94 14.84 11.66
CA LEU A 650 40.09 14.93 13.11
C LEU A 650 38.86 14.38 13.86
N ALA A 651 37.65 14.70 13.43
CA ALA A 651 36.41 14.15 14.00
C ALA A 651 36.42 12.62 13.97
N ASP A 652 36.87 12.04 12.85
CA ASP A 652 36.98 10.60 12.68
C ASP A 652 37.99 9.94 13.65
N ARG A 653 39.03 10.68 14.07
CA ARG A 653 40.10 10.17 14.97
C ARG A 653 39.73 10.16 16.45
N TRP A 654 38.74 10.93 16.88
CA TRP A 654 38.33 11.01 18.28
C TRP A 654 37.45 9.83 18.73
N THR A 655 37.18 8.88 17.82
CA THR A 655 36.22 7.78 18.00
C THR A 655 36.75 6.59 18.81
N THR A 656 35.86 5.93 19.58
CA THR A 656 36.15 4.61 20.21
C THR A 656 35.00 3.58 20.19
N SER A 657 33.82 3.85 19.61
CA SER A 657 32.62 3.05 19.94
C SER A 657 31.83 2.40 18.78
N CYS A 658 31.94 2.87 17.52
CA CYS A 658 31.20 2.30 16.38
C CYS A 658 32.05 2.22 15.10
N SER A 659 31.59 1.42 14.12
CA SER A 659 32.27 1.20 12.84
C SER A 659 31.34 1.49 11.66
N GLY A 660 31.69 2.49 10.84
CA GLY A 660 30.96 2.85 9.62
C GLY A 660 30.93 4.37 9.40
N PRO A 661 30.26 4.86 8.33
CA PRO A 661 29.99 6.29 8.13
C PRO A 661 29.09 6.91 9.22
N ASP A 662 28.39 6.10 10.03
CA ASP A 662 27.51 6.53 11.13
C ASP A 662 28.27 6.89 12.44
N ASN A 663 29.52 7.37 12.32
CA ASN A 663 30.44 7.50 13.46
C ASN A 663 30.44 8.90 14.14
N ASN A 664 30.10 9.94 13.40
CA ASN A 664 29.89 11.32 13.82
C ASN A 664 29.13 12.04 12.69
N LEU A 665 28.61 13.25 12.91
CA LEU A 665 27.89 14.00 11.87
C LEU A 665 28.76 15.07 11.20
N ALA A 666 30.09 14.96 11.27
CA ALA A 666 30.99 15.99 10.77
C ALA A 666 30.85 16.16 9.25
N GLU A 667 30.80 15.07 8.47
CA GLU A 667 30.74 15.14 7.01
C GLU A 667 29.43 15.80 6.52
N GLU A 668 28.32 15.43 7.16
CA GLU A 668 26.97 15.89 6.87
C GLU A 668 26.76 17.33 7.34
N CYS A 669 27.21 17.67 8.54
CA CYS A 669 26.82 18.90 9.23
C CYS A 669 27.88 20.00 9.26
N TYR A 670 29.09 19.76 8.79
CA TYR A 670 30.14 20.78 8.75
C TYR A 670 29.69 22.08 8.09
N ASN A 671 29.12 22.00 6.88
CA ASN A 671 28.72 23.19 6.14
C ASN A 671 27.56 23.93 6.83
N TYR A 672 26.65 23.17 7.45
CA TYR A 672 25.52 23.71 8.20
C TYR A 672 26.00 24.50 9.42
N VAL A 673 26.87 23.90 10.26
CA VAL A 673 27.46 24.56 11.43
C VAL A 673 28.21 25.82 11.04
N VAL A 674 28.98 25.78 9.94
CA VAL A 674 29.71 26.96 9.46
C VAL A 674 28.75 28.05 8.98
N SER A 675 27.79 27.71 8.13
CA SER A 675 26.84 28.66 7.54
C SER A 675 25.98 29.34 8.60
N GLU A 676 25.41 28.59 9.54
CA GLU A 676 24.58 29.15 10.61
C GLU A 676 25.40 30.00 11.58
N SER A 677 26.63 29.61 11.88
CA SER A 677 27.55 30.44 12.67
C SER A 677 27.82 31.79 11.99
N GLN A 678 28.07 31.79 10.68
CA GLN A 678 28.26 33.01 9.89
C GLN A 678 27.01 33.89 9.88
N LYS A 679 25.83 33.32 9.63
CA LYS A 679 24.53 34.03 9.70
C LYS A 679 24.29 34.61 11.09
N ALA A 680 24.73 33.89 12.12
CA ALA A 680 24.66 34.35 13.50
C ALA A 680 25.77 35.35 13.87
N ASN A 681 26.73 35.67 13.00
CA ASN A 681 27.89 36.50 13.33
C ASN A 681 28.70 35.95 14.52
N VAL A 682 28.76 34.62 14.62
CA VAL A 682 29.60 33.85 15.55
C VAL A 682 30.72 33.22 14.72
N ASN A 683 31.94 33.20 15.23
CA ASN A 683 33.07 32.66 14.49
C ASN A 683 32.89 31.15 14.25
N PRO A 684 32.81 30.68 12.99
CA PRO A 684 32.63 29.25 12.69
C PRO A 684 33.73 28.37 13.24
N ALA A 685 34.97 28.87 13.24
CA ALA A 685 36.12 28.29 13.91
C ALA A 685 35.76 27.80 15.32
N PHE A 686 35.20 28.73 16.07
CA PHE A 686 34.87 28.56 17.47
C PHE A 686 33.70 27.58 17.64
N SER A 687 32.65 27.70 16.83
CA SER A 687 31.54 26.74 16.84
C SER A 687 31.98 25.32 16.54
N LEU A 688 32.79 25.12 15.50
CA LEU A 688 33.36 23.82 15.11
C LEU A 688 34.23 23.23 16.22
N THR A 689 35.05 24.06 16.86
CA THR A 689 35.87 23.63 18.00
C THR A 689 35.02 23.14 19.16
N MET A 690 34.00 23.92 19.54
CA MET A 690 33.11 23.57 20.64
C MET A 690 32.28 22.33 20.34
N TRP A 691 31.86 22.17 19.08
CA TRP A 691 31.16 20.99 18.63
C TRP A 691 32.01 19.73 18.80
N LEU A 692 33.24 19.79 18.30
CA LEU A 692 34.19 18.69 18.39
C LEU A 692 34.55 18.37 19.85
N GLU A 693 34.89 19.36 20.67
CA GLU A 693 35.28 19.18 22.09
C GLU A 693 34.18 18.62 22.99
N GLU A 694 32.91 19.00 22.77
CA GLU A 694 31.82 18.64 23.69
C GLU A 694 31.06 17.38 23.26
N SER A 695 31.17 16.98 22.00
CA SER A 695 30.34 15.91 21.43
C SER A 695 31.04 15.02 20.40
N ASP A 696 32.34 15.18 20.20
CA ASP A 696 33.09 14.52 19.12
C ASP A 696 32.40 14.70 17.75
N ALA A 697 31.85 15.90 17.51
CA ALA A 697 31.03 16.24 16.35
C ALA A 697 29.74 15.39 16.22
N SER A 698 28.93 15.36 17.28
CA SER A 698 27.66 14.61 17.33
C SER A 698 27.84 13.09 17.24
N ASN A 699 28.81 12.53 17.96
CA ASN A 699 28.98 11.08 18.10
C ASN A 699 27.93 10.48 19.05
N TYR A 700 26.65 10.47 18.64
CA TYR A 700 25.52 10.00 19.45
C TYR A 700 25.59 8.52 19.80
N CYS A 701 26.41 7.76 19.08
CA CYS A 701 26.74 6.36 19.39
C CYS A 701 27.43 6.17 20.75
N ALA A 702 28.02 7.22 21.33
CA ALA A 702 28.65 7.18 22.65
C ALA A 702 27.64 7.32 23.82
N GLY A 703 26.34 7.43 23.54
CA GLY A 703 25.25 7.57 24.52
C GLY A 703 24.65 8.96 24.52
N PHE A 704 24.14 9.42 25.68
CA PHE A 704 23.50 10.73 25.86
C PHE A 704 24.45 11.91 25.64
N ILE A 705 24.76 12.20 24.38
CA ILE A 705 25.68 13.25 23.95
C ILE A 705 24.92 14.58 23.78
N LYS A 706 25.60 15.66 24.12
CA LYS A 706 25.08 17.03 24.06
C LYS A 706 26.03 17.88 23.26
N ASP A 707 25.56 18.39 22.14
CA ASP A 707 26.34 19.20 21.23
C ASP A 707 26.62 20.57 21.83
N PHE A 708 27.83 21.08 21.60
CA PHE A 708 28.28 22.41 22.05
C PHE A 708 28.15 22.65 23.57
N GLY A 709 28.00 21.59 24.37
CA GLY A 709 27.83 21.67 25.83
C GLY A 709 26.44 22.15 26.27
N ILE A 710 25.40 22.04 25.43
CA ILE A 710 24.05 22.51 25.75
C ILE A 710 23.33 21.53 26.69
N VAL A 711 23.33 21.85 27.99
CA VAL A 711 22.54 21.13 29.01
C VAL A 711 21.28 21.94 29.34
N ASN A 712 20.19 21.70 28.60
CA ASN A 712 18.90 22.33 28.86
C ASN A 712 17.77 21.29 28.69
N SER A 713 16.87 21.16 29.66
CA SER A 713 15.71 20.25 29.56
C SER A 713 14.69 20.67 28.51
N GLU A 714 14.75 21.92 28.04
CA GLU A 714 13.87 22.47 26.99
C GLU A 714 14.45 22.29 25.57
N VAL A 715 15.70 21.84 25.44
CA VAL A 715 16.33 21.57 24.14
C VAL A 715 16.62 20.07 24.07
N PRO A 716 16.11 19.35 23.06
CA PRO A 716 16.37 17.93 22.91
C PRO A 716 17.88 17.63 22.89
N THR A 717 18.29 16.58 23.60
CA THR A 717 19.63 16.00 23.47
C THR A 717 19.72 15.26 22.15
N GLU A 718 20.94 15.01 21.64
CA GLU A 718 21.15 14.33 20.35
C GLU A 718 20.48 15.03 19.16
N ASN A 719 20.27 16.35 19.27
CA ASN A 719 19.71 17.18 18.22
C ASN A 719 20.63 18.37 17.91
N ILE A 720 21.46 18.23 16.88
CA ILE A 720 22.48 19.23 16.52
C ILE A 720 21.84 20.57 16.10
N VAL A 721 20.68 20.55 15.45
CA VAL A 721 20.02 21.74 14.91
C VAL A 721 19.55 22.67 16.02
N GLU A 722 18.75 22.17 16.97
CA GLU A 722 18.24 22.99 18.08
C GLU A 722 19.34 23.32 19.10
N GLN A 723 20.31 22.43 19.31
CA GLN A 723 21.46 22.73 20.17
C GLN A 723 22.39 23.79 19.56
N LEU A 724 22.68 23.74 18.25
CA LEU A 724 23.44 24.80 17.57
C LEU A 724 22.71 26.14 17.62
N LYS A 725 21.40 26.16 17.31
CA LYS A 725 20.58 27.38 17.39
C LYS A 725 20.60 27.99 18.77
N ARG A 726 20.49 27.15 19.82
CA ARG A 726 20.64 27.60 21.20
C ARG A 726 22.04 28.15 21.47
N PHE A 727 23.09 27.42 21.10
CA PHE A 727 24.48 27.85 21.23
C PHE A 727 24.74 29.22 20.58
N LEU A 728 24.31 29.41 19.33
CA LEU A 728 24.47 30.65 18.59
C LEU A 728 23.67 31.82 19.19
N SER A 729 22.48 31.56 19.73
CA SER A 729 21.70 32.58 20.45
C SER A 729 22.41 33.04 21.73
N MET A 730 23.07 32.11 22.43
CA MET A 730 23.77 32.38 23.68
C MET A 730 25.03 33.21 23.47
N ALA A 731 25.76 32.98 22.37
CA ALA A 731 26.92 33.79 21.98
C ALA A 731 26.57 35.28 21.75
N LYS A 732 25.28 35.63 21.64
CA LYS A 732 24.77 37.01 21.51
C LYS A 732 24.20 37.59 22.80
N GLY A 733 23.95 36.76 23.81
CA GLY A 733 23.28 37.18 25.04
C GLY A 733 24.17 38.12 25.87
N LYS A 734 23.56 39.18 26.42
CA LYS A 734 24.23 40.11 27.34
C LYS A 734 23.40 40.17 28.63
N TYR A 735 23.96 39.76 29.76
CA TYR A 735 23.25 39.69 31.04
C TYR A 735 23.75 40.71 32.07
N CYS A 736 25.01 41.14 31.98
CA CYS A 736 25.69 42.01 32.93
C CYS A 736 26.07 43.39 32.34
N THR A 737 25.27 43.90 31.41
CA THR A 737 25.54 45.13 30.62
C THR A 737 25.76 46.39 31.46
N ASP A 738 25.26 46.41 32.70
CA ASP A 738 25.34 47.57 33.60
C ASP A 738 26.34 47.35 34.76
N THR A 739 27.08 46.23 34.77
CA THR A 739 28.02 45.90 35.85
C THR A 739 29.45 46.21 35.44
N SER A 740 30.08 47.17 36.14
CA SER A 740 31.47 47.57 35.88
C SER A 740 32.45 46.40 36.05
N GLY A 741 33.27 46.14 35.03
CA GLY A 741 34.26 45.06 35.01
C GLY A 741 33.84 43.83 34.20
N PHE A 742 32.57 43.72 33.82
CA PHE A 742 32.06 42.66 32.96
C PHE A 742 32.21 43.02 31.49
N ILE A 743 32.56 42.02 30.68
CA ILE A 743 32.71 42.13 29.23
C ILE A 743 31.71 41.20 28.52
N GLU A 744 30.61 41.76 28.04
CA GLU A 744 29.58 41.00 27.30
C GLU A 744 29.84 40.98 25.79
N PRO A 745 29.54 39.86 25.08
CA PRO A 745 28.82 38.65 25.53
C PRO A 745 29.72 37.56 26.15
N MET A 746 31.03 37.81 26.31
CA MET A 746 31.99 36.79 26.73
C MET A 746 31.73 36.27 28.16
N HIS A 747 31.29 37.16 29.06
CA HIS A 747 31.01 36.80 30.46
C HIS A 747 29.81 35.86 30.56
N ASN A 748 28.71 36.17 29.88
CA ASN A 748 27.56 35.29 29.76
C ASN A 748 27.95 33.92 29.16
N TRP A 749 28.76 33.89 28.10
CA TRP A 749 29.16 32.64 27.47
C TRP A 749 30.07 31.78 28.38
N LEU A 750 31.16 32.35 28.93
CA LEU A 750 32.13 31.62 29.78
C LEU A 750 31.53 31.14 31.10
N SER A 751 30.50 31.80 31.61
CA SER A 751 29.83 31.40 32.84
C SER A 751 29.18 30.01 32.80
N ARG A 752 28.99 29.43 31.61
CA ARG A 752 28.33 28.14 31.40
C ARG A 752 29.23 26.94 31.68
N PHE A 753 30.55 27.12 31.65
CA PHE A 753 31.51 26.12 32.09
C PHE A 753 31.70 26.13 33.62
N GLN A 754 30.90 26.90 34.36
CA GLN A 754 30.87 26.87 35.83
C GLN A 754 29.92 25.77 36.30
N ALA A 755 30.40 24.90 37.19
CA ALA A 755 29.68 23.70 37.61
C ALA A 755 28.47 23.93 38.55
N GLU A 756 27.97 25.15 38.78
CA GLU A 756 26.77 25.39 39.59
C GLU A 756 25.86 26.54 39.10
N PRO A 757 24.53 26.47 39.28
CA PRO A 757 23.54 27.06 38.36
C PRO A 757 22.81 28.31 38.87
N ALA A 758 23.34 29.04 39.86
CA ALA A 758 22.64 30.22 40.36
C ALA A 758 22.88 31.44 39.46
N ILE A 759 21.96 31.71 38.54
CA ILE A 759 21.94 32.88 37.63
C ILE A 759 22.15 34.22 38.38
N GLN A 760 21.83 34.30 39.67
CA GLN A 760 22.00 35.52 40.50
C GLN A 760 23.46 35.85 40.86
N SER A 761 24.40 34.91 40.80
CA SER A 761 25.84 35.20 41.01
C SER A 761 26.58 35.58 39.72
N LEU A 762 25.93 35.46 38.54
CA LEU A 762 26.55 35.67 37.23
C LEU A 762 27.06 37.10 36.98
N CYS A 763 26.45 38.09 37.63
CA CYS A 763 26.83 39.50 37.52
C CYS A 763 27.30 40.07 38.87
N ASP A 764 27.92 39.24 39.71
CA ASP A 764 28.48 39.67 40.98
C ASP A 764 29.95 40.10 40.79
N PRO A 765 30.27 41.41 40.84
CA PRO A 765 31.65 41.89 40.75
C PRO A 765 32.51 41.51 41.96
N SER A 766 31.94 40.88 43.00
CA SER A 766 32.69 40.30 44.12
C SER A 766 33.03 38.82 43.93
N ASP A 767 32.42 38.14 42.95
CA ASP A 767 32.84 36.81 42.53
C ASP A 767 34.16 36.91 41.77
N SER A 768 35.20 36.25 42.29
CA SER A 768 36.51 36.17 41.64
C SER A 768 36.46 35.62 40.22
N CYS A 769 35.41 34.86 39.88
CA CYS A 769 35.13 34.34 38.55
C CYS A 769 34.25 35.27 37.69
N GLY A 770 33.56 36.25 38.28
CA GLY A 770 32.70 37.21 37.57
C GLY A 770 33.45 38.37 36.92
N ILE A 771 34.64 38.72 37.40
CA ILE A 771 35.48 39.81 36.83
C ILE A 771 36.84 39.33 36.31
N GLY A 772 37.06 38.01 36.23
CA GLY A 772 38.27 37.40 35.67
C GLY A 772 38.13 35.89 35.44
N TYR A 773 38.16 35.45 34.18
CA TYR A 773 38.07 34.02 33.79
C TYR A 773 39.47 33.42 33.52
N THR A 774 39.78 32.12 33.63
CA THR A 774 39.04 30.86 33.41
C THR A 774 39.57 29.66 34.25
N TYR A 775 38.78 28.57 34.22
CA TYR A 775 39.09 27.16 34.48
C TYR A 775 40.32 26.67 33.70
N GLY A 776 41.11 25.77 34.28
CA GLY A 776 42.17 25.03 33.57
C GLY A 776 42.09 23.55 33.92
N SER A 777 42.22 22.68 32.92
CA SER A 777 42.65 21.31 33.16
C SER A 777 44.13 21.34 33.51
N SER A 778 44.47 21.35 34.80
CA SER A 778 45.75 20.77 35.19
C SER A 778 45.55 19.25 35.15
N SER A 779 46.41 18.58 34.40
CA SER A 779 46.51 17.12 34.30
C SER A 779 46.97 16.45 35.60
N SER A 780 46.61 16.99 36.77
CA SER A 780 46.81 16.33 38.05
C SER A 780 45.85 16.84 39.10
N TYR A 781 45.16 15.89 39.74
CA TYR A 781 44.47 15.94 41.04
C TYR A 781 45.00 17.02 42.02
N ALA A 782 44.64 18.29 41.83
CA ALA A 782 44.96 19.37 42.76
C ALA A 782 43.81 20.37 42.83
N SER A 783 43.14 20.35 43.99
CA SER A 783 42.08 21.24 44.43
C SER A 783 42.58 22.67 44.65
N GLY A 784 42.85 23.41 43.57
CA GLY A 784 43.25 24.82 43.63
C GLY A 784 42.63 25.63 42.50
N LYS A 785 41.59 26.41 42.83
CA LYS A 785 40.97 27.39 41.93
C LYS A 785 41.79 28.68 41.97
N GLU A 786 42.51 29.02 40.91
CA GLU A 786 43.17 30.33 40.78
C GLU A 786 42.64 31.11 39.56
N CYS A 787 42.05 32.27 39.83
CA CYS A 787 41.56 33.24 38.85
C CYS A 787 42.69 34.20 38.44
N VAL A 788 42.83 34.51 37.15
CA VAL A 788 43.89 35.39 36.64
C VAL A 788 43.31 36.67 36.05
N LYS A 789 44.03 37.78 36.19
CA LYS A 789 43.53 39.16 35.99
C LYS A 789 43.36 39.55 34.50
N TYR A 790 42.49 40.52 34.27
CA TYR A 790 42.20 41.17 32.98
C TYR A 790 43.47 41.54 32.19
N GLY A 791 43.61 41.03 30.97
CA GLY A 791 44.74 41.30 30.06
C GLY A 791 45.72 40.14 29.84
N GLU A 792 45.55 39.00 30.50
CA GLU A 792 46.38 37.81 30.26
C GLU A 792 45.77 36.84 29.23
N THR A 793 46.58 36.36 28.30
CA THR A 793 46.21 35.37 27.27
C THR A 793 46.06 33.98 27.89
N LYS A 794 44.83 33.44 27.91
CA LYS A 794 44.54 32.06 28.35
C LYS A 794 44.69 31.06 27.21
N THR A 795 45.14 29.87 27.57
CA THR A 795 45.51 28.77 26.67
C THR A 795 44.53 27.63 26.88
N PHE A 796 43.67 27.34 25.90
CA PHE A 796 42.85 26.12 25.89
C PHE A 796 43.61 25.03 25.13
N ILE A 797 44.30 24.15 25.85
CA ILE A 797 45.22 23.16 25.25
C ILE A 797 44.48 22.16 24.34
N GLY A 798 43.24 21.80 24.65
CA GLY A 798 42.38 20.95 23.78
C GLY A 798 42.13 21.62 22.44
N ILE A 799 41.50 22.80 22.47
CA ILE A 799 41.30 23.72 21.34
C ILE A 799 42.59 23.85 20.53
N LEU A 800 43.72 24.17 21.15
CA LEU A 800 45.01 24.27 20.45
C LEU A 800 45.48 23.02 19.74
N THR A 801 45.22 21.86 20.33
CA THR A 801 45.59 20.56 19.78
C THR A 801 44.72 20.27 18.56
N VAL A 802 43.40 20.51 18.68
CA VAL A 802 42.43 20.50 17.57
C VAL A 802 42.89 21.42 16.44
N TRP A 803 43.22 22.68 16.74
CA TRP A 803 43.59 23.69 15.74
C TRP A 803 44.92 23.46 15.04
N LYS A 804 45.93 22.93 15.75
CA LYS A 804 47.19 22.52 15.14
C LYS A 804 47.01 21.37 14.15
N TRP A 805 46.01 20.52 14.37
CA TRP A 805 45.72 19.40 13.49
C TRP A 805 44.84 19.79 12.30
N VAL A 806 43.98 20.81 12.44
CA VAL A 806 43.08 21.27 11.36
C VAL A 806 43.78 22.13 10.31
N ASN A 807 44.79 22.96 10.62
CA ASN A 807 45.58 23.65 9.57
C ASN A 807 46.88 24.30 10.06
N ASP A 808 48.04 23.74 9.72
CA ASP A 808 49.36 24.33 10.04
C ASP A 808 49.62 25.69 9.33
N THR A 809 48.91 25.97 8.24
CA THR A 809 49.16 27.14 7.36
C THR A 809 48.31 28.37 7.70
N VAL A 810 47.23 28.24 8.48
CA VAL A 810 46.25 29.32 8.75
C VAL A 810 46.51 30.04 10.08
N LEU A 811 47.45 29.55 10.91
CA LEU A 811 47.77 30.12 12.23
C LEU A 811 48.39 31.53 12.19
N GLY A 812 48.64 32.10 11.02
CA GLY A 812 49.40 33.34 10.82
C GLY A 812 48.87 34.60 11.51
N ASN A 813 47.62 34.61 12.01
CA ASN A 813 47.08 35.73 12.80
C ASN A 813 46.30 35.31 14.08
N CYS A 814 46.12 34.00 14.30
CA CYS A 814 45.18 33.47 15.31
C CYS A 814 45.86 32.59 16.35
N ALA A 815 47.09 32.17 16.07
CA ALA A 815 47.98 31.69 17.10
C ALA A 815 48.69 32.87 17.79
N SER A 816 48.96 32.73 19.08
CA SER A 816 49.95 33.58 19.75
C SER A 816 51.29 33.49 19.03
N ILE A 817 52.13 34.51 19.24
CA ILE A 817 53.46 34.66 18.62
C ILE A 817 54.38 33.44 18.84
N ASP A 818 54.13 32.63 19.88
CA ASP A 818 54.86 31.40 20.19
C ASP A 818 54.23 30.10 19.60
N GLY A 819 53.12 30.19 18.86
CA GLY A 819 52.40 29.05 18.28
C GLY A 819 51.76 28.13 19.32
N GLN A 820 51.59 28.59 20.55
CA GLN A 820 51.07 27.78 21.66
C GLN A 820 49.69 28.21 22.17
N LYS A 821 49.04 29.25 21.61
CA LYS A 821 47.72 29.73 22.08
C LYS A 821 46.82 30.09 20.90
N PHE A 822 45.58 29.63 20.89
CA PHE A 822 44.56 30.10 19.95
C PHE A 822 43.87 31.29 20.60
N VAL A 823 43.88 32.45 19.94
CA VAL A 823 43.41 33.70 20.52
C VAL A 823 42.27 34.25 19.69
N ILE A 824 41.04 34.07 20.19
CA ILE A 824 39.89 34.88 19.79
C ILE A 824 39.66 35.95 20.85
N GLN A 825 39.44 37.19 20.43
CA GLN A 825 39.08 38.25 21.38
C GLN A 825 37.63 38.08 21.85
N TRP A 826 36.77 37.45 21.04
CA TRP A 826 35.33 37.27 21.27
C TRP A 826 34.77 36.08 20.49
N PRO A 827 33.65 35.46 20.92
CA PRO A 827 32.91 34.48 20.09
C PRO A 827 32.47 35.04 18.73
N THR A 828 32.30 36.36 18.62
CA THR A 828 31.96 37.06 17.38
C THR A 828 33.17 37.64 16.65
N ASP A 829 34.39 37.33 17.11
CA ASP A 829 35.63 37.81 16.50
C ASP A 829 35.92 37.02 15.23
N MET A 830 35.52 37.58 14.10
CA MET A 830 35.68 36.97 12.77
C MET A 830 37.07 37.19 12.16
N SER A 831 37.98 37.89 12.87
CA SER A 831 39.35 38.16 12.40
C SER A 831 40.17 36.87 12.25
N CYS A 832 39.73 35.81 12.92
CA CYS A 832 40.27 34.47 12.79
C CYS A 832 39.42 33.58 11.89
N PRO A 833 39.99 32.98 10.82
CA PRO A 833 39.43 31.79 10.18
C PRO A 833 39.50 30.58 11.11
#